data_AF-A0A8C1NEH4-F1
#
_entry.id   AF-A0A8C1NEH4-F1
#
_cell.length_a   1.000
_cell.length_b   1.000
_cell.length_c   1.000
_cell.angle_alpha   90.00
_cell.angle_beta   90.00
_cell.angle_gamma   90.00
#
_symmetry.space_group_name_H-M   'P 1'
#
loop_
_entity.id
_entity.type
_entity.pdbx_description
1 polymer ?
#
loop_
_entity_poly.entity_id
_entity_poly.type
_entity_poly.pdbx_seq_one_letter_code
_entity_poly.pdbx_strand_id
1 'polypeptide(L)'
;KGNEFFCYDLSMTPIQSSTDEITLSFRTLQRNGLMLHTGKSADYVNLSLKSGAVWLVINLGSGAFEALVEPVNGKFNDNAWHDVKVTRNLRQVTISVDGILTTTGYTQEDYTMLGSDDFFYIGGSPNTADLPGSPVSNNFMGLLFQRVWCDELLQVVYKNNDFKLELSRLAIERDPKISLHGDLVFRCEDVEALDPVTFETAESYIALPRWDTKKTSSISFDFRTTEPSGLLLFSHGKPQSSKEQRPGREMKTDYFAMELLDGFLYLLMDMGSGSIKLKTSNKKVNDGEWCHVDFQREGRRGSISVNSRSIPFSSNEGSEILDLDSDMYLGGLPESGQGLILPPEVWTALLNYGYVGCVRDLFIDGKSRDVRRLAEIQSAPGVSSFCTRELQKRCSSAPCANGGQCKEGWNRYICDCTGTGFLGGNCEIEATVLSYDGSMYLKVIMPRTLHTEAEDVALRFMSQRAYGLLMATTSKESADTLRLELDGGRVKLTVNLGKGPEILMAGQKLNDNEWHSVKVVRRGRNLQLSVDNVTLEGQMTGDHTRLEFHNIETGIMTERRFISVVPSNFIGHLQGLMLNGVPYLDQCKNGDISYCELNARFGMRHIIADPVTFRNKGSYLALATLQAYASMHLFFQFKTTSTDGLLLFNSGDGSDFIVVELVKGYVHYVFDLGNGPSLMKGNSEKPLNDNQWHNVVVSRDTNNVHTLKIDSRTVTQHSNGARNLDLKGELYIGGVARSMYSSLPKLIASRDGYQGCLASVDLNGRLPDLLADALHRVGQVERGCDGPSTTCTEDSCHHQGVCLQQWEGFSCDCTMTSYGGSYCSDPGTTYIFGRGGALITYTWPPNDRPSTRADRLAVGFSTQLKEAVLVRVESAKGLGDYLELHIVRAKLLV
;
A
#
# COMPACT_ATOMS: atom_id res chain seq x y z
N LYS A 1 10.44 37.48 -16.26
CA LYS A 1 9.76 36.16 -16.39
C LYS A 1 9.80 35.36 -15.07
N GLY A 2 9.93 36.01 -13.91
CA GLY A 2 9.90 35.33 -12.60
C GLY A 2 11.22 34.69 -12.16
N ASN A 3 12.26 34.74 -12.99
CA ASN A 3 13.60 34.23 -12.67
C ASN A 3 14.68 35.32 -12.72
N GLU A 4 14.29 36.53 -13.14
CA GLU A 4 15.16 37.67 -13.36
C GLU A 4 14.76 38.82 -12.42
N PHE A 5 15.77 39.52 -11.92
CA PHE A 5 15.60 40.75 -11.15
C PHE A 5 16.87 41.58 -11.29
N PHE A 6 16.84 42.81 -10.83
CA PHE A 6 18.05 43.60 -10.66
C PHE A 6 18.04 44.28 -9.31
N CYS A 7 19.23 44.57 -8.79
CA CYS A 7 19.36 45.39 -7.59
C CYS A 7 20.38 46.51 -7.76
N TYR A 8 20.10 47.61 -7.06
CA TYR A 8 20.99 48.76 -6.96
C TYR A 8 21.63 48.79 -5.56
N ASP A 9 22.95 48.91 -5.51
CA ASP A 9 23.73 48.95 -4.27
C ASP A 9 23.67 50.35 -3.62
N LEU A 10 23.06 50.40 -2.43
CA LEU A 10 22.90 51.61 -1.62
C LEU A 10 24.02 51.80 -0.59
N SER A 11 24.97 50.86 -0.44
CA SER A 11 26.01 50.92 0.60
C SER A 11 26.86 52.18 0.53
N MET A 12 27.13 52.67 -0.68
CA MET A 12 27.90 53.89 -0.93
C MET A 12 27.08 55.17 -0.85
N THR A 13 25.77 55.09 -1.08
CA THR A 13 24.83 56.22 -1.06
C THR A 13 23.52 55.79 -0.42
N PRO A 14 23.48 55.66 0.92
CA PRO A 14 22.30 55.17 1.63
C PRO A 14 21.09 56.09 1.44
N ILE A 15 19.91 55.49 1.40
CA ILE A 15 18.65 56.24 1.50
C ILE A 15 18.49 56.72 2.94
N GLN A 16 18.37 58.03 3.11
CA GLN A 16 17.96 58.68 4.36
C GLN A 16 16.89 59.73 4.01
N SER A 17 15.62 59.30 4.01
CA SER A 17 14.56 60.09 3.42
C SER A 17 13.49 60.44 4.45
N SER A 18 13.09 61.72 4.52
CA SER A 18 11.88 62.16 5.23
C SER A 18 10.69 62.38 4.30
N THR A 19 10.93 62.58 3.00
CA THR A 19 9.91 62.58 1.96
C THR A 19 10.41 61.84 0.73
N ASP A 20 9.60 60.93 0.19
CA ASP A 20 9.92 60.17 -1.00
C ASP A 20 8.70 59.90 -1.89
N GLU A 21 8.99 59.69 -3.17
CA GLU A 21 8.05 59.37 -4.21
C GLU A 21 8.56 58.16 -5.00
N ILE A 22 7.69 57.17 -5.19
CA ILE A 22 7.92 56.00 -6.03
C ILE A 22 6.90 56.03 -7.16
N THR A 23 7.38 55.89 -8.39
CA THR A 23 6.52 55.75 -9.57
C THR A 23 6.97 54.56 -10.40
N LEU A 24 6.01 53.73 -10.79
CA LEU A 24 6.18 52.63 -11.74
C LEU A 24 4.85 52.34 -12.43
N SER A 25 4.89 51.60 -13.52
CA SER A 25 3.68 50.91 -13.99
C SER A 25 4.00 49.44 -14.21
N PHE A 26 2.96 48.62 -14.17
CA PHE A 26 3.12 47.19 -14.29
C PHE A 26 2.08 46.61 -15.25
N ARG A 27 2.44 45.49 -15.86
CA ARG A 27 1.58 44.68 -16.72
C ARG A 27 1.87 43.21 -16.45
N THR A 28 0.88 42.46 -16.00
CA THR A 28 1.04 41.05 -15.60
C THR A 28 -0.25 40.25 -15.72
N LEU A 29 -0.11 38.93 -15.86
CA LEU A 29 -1.18 37.94 -15.70
C LEU A 29 -1.15 37.26 -14.32
N GLN A 30 -0.03 37.38 -13.60
CA GLN A 30 0.16 36.73 -12.30
C GLN A 30 -0.59 37.45 -11.20
N ARG A 31 -1.09 36.70 -10.23
CA ARG A 31 -1.81 37.26 -9.06
C ARG A 31 -0.87 37.73 -7.95
N ASN A 32 0.33 37.16 -7.91
CA ASN A 32 1.34 37.41 -6.90
C ASN A 32 2.67 37.78 -7.56
N GLY A 33 3.40 38.73 -7.00
CA GLY A 33 4.74 39.07 -7.48
C GLY A 33 5.32 40.32 -6.83
N LEU A 34 6.60 40.28 -6.47
CA LEU A 34 7.33 41.41 -5.92
C LEU A 34 7.68 42.44 -7.00
N MET A 35 7.11 43.65 -6.93
CA MET A 35 7.48 44.72 -7.86
C MET A 35 8.78 45.40 -7.44
N LEU A 36 8.89 45.79 -6.17
CA LEU A 36 10.11 46.33 -5.60
C LEU A 36 10.21 46.16 -4.09
N HIS A 37 11.45 46.18 -3.60
CA HIS A 37 11.75 46.21 -2.18
C HIS A 37 13.08 46.90 -1.89
N THR A 38 13.15 47.66 -0.80
CA THR A 38 14.41 48.16 -0.25
C THR A 38 14.32 48.20 1.26
N GLY A 39 15.43 47.91 1.95
CA GLY A 39 15.47 47.94 3.40
C GLY A 39 15.90 46.63 4.04
N LYS A 40 16.27 46.71 5.33
CA LYS A 40 16.61 45.58 6.19
C LYS A 40 16.03 45.83 7.57
N SER A 41 15.78 44.75 8.32
CA SER A 41 15.29 44.82 9.70
C SER A 41 13.94 45.56 9.81
N ALA A 42 13.91 46.74 10.46
CA ALA A 42 12.69 47.48 10.76
C ALA A 42 12.43 48.67 9.82
N ASP A 43 13.37 49.00 8.93
CA ASP A 43 13.26 50.08 7.95
C ASP A 43 13.17 49.49 6.55
N TYR A 44 11.99 49.55 5.94
CA TYR A 44 11.78 48.99 4.62
C TYR A 44 10.56 49.56 3.89
N VAL A 45 10.61 49.44 2.56
CA VAL A 45 9.48 49.64 1.66
C VAL A 45 9.33 48.37 0.83
N ASN A 46 8.13 47.80 0.80
CA ASN A 46 7.75 46.67 -0.04
C ASN A 46 6.53 47.05 -0.87
N LEU A 47 6.61 46.86 -2.19
CA LEU A 47 5.48 47.01 -3.09
C LEU A 47 5.35 45.74 -3.92
N SER A 48 4.21 45.09 -3.82
CA SER A 48 3.94 43.80 -4.44
C SER A 48 2.52 43.70 -4.94
N LEU A 49 2.27 42.75 -5.83
CA LEU A 49 0.92 42.29 -6.14
C LEU A 49 0.62 41.09 -5.25
N LYS A 50 -0.52 41.08 -4.55
CA LYS A 50 -0.98 39.98 -3.69
C LYS A 50 -2.43 39.66 -4.01
N SER A 51 -2.70 38.42 -4.40
CA SER A 51 -4.04 37.95 -4.77
C SER A 51 -4.73 38.85 -5.81
N GLY A 52 -3.96 39.46 -6.72
CA GLY A 52 -4.45 40.36 -7.77
C GLY A 52 -4.68 41.81 -7.34
N ALA A 53 -4.32 42.17 -6.11
CA ALA A 53 -4.42 43.53 -5.57
C ALA A 53 -3.03 44.12 -5.29
N VAL A 54 -2.89 45.45 -5.36
CA VAL A 54 -1.61 46.12 -5.08
C VAL A 54 -1.44 46.26 -3.57
N TRP A 55 -0.36 45.73 -3.03
CA TRP A 55 -0.04 45.73 -1.61
C TRP A 55 1.22 46.54 -1.35
N LEU A 56 1.10 47.55 -0.49
CA LEU A 56 2.21 48.39 -0.03
C LEU A 56 2.44 48.20 1.46
N VAL A 57 3.69 47.95 1.85
CA VAL A 57 4.12 47.95 3.25
C VAL A 57 5.29 48.92 3.40
N ILE A 58 5.17 49.86 4.34
CA ILE A 58 6.25 50.78 4.70
C ILE A 58 6.45 50.76 6.20
N ASN A 59 7.68 50.47 6.63
CA ASN A 59 8.09 50.60 8.03
C ASN A 59 9.28 51.54 8.13
N LEU A 60 9.24 52.44 9.12
CA LEU A 60 10.26 53.46 9.41
C LEU A 60 10.96 53.19 10.75
N GLY A 61 10.95 51.93 11.21
CA GLY A 61 11.63 51.50 12.44
C GLY A 61 10.70 51.10 13.59
N SER A 62 9.46 51.61 13.61
CA SER A 62 8.56 51.54 14.77
C SER A 62 7.14 51.07 14.48
N GLY A 63 6.94 50.35 13.37
CA GLY A 63 5.69 49.70 13.03
C GLY A 63 5.17 50.11 11.65
N ALA A 64 4.71 49.10 10.91
CA ALA A 64 4.42 49.25 9.49
C ALA A 64 3.06 49.93 9.23
N PHE A 65 3.02 50.71 8.15
CA PHE A 65 1.82 51.05 7.42
C PHE A 65 1.59 49.99 6.33
N GLU A 66 0.39 49.43 6.28
CA GLU A 66 -0.03 48.48 5.25
C GLU A 66 -1.23 49.05 4.47
N ALA A 67 -1.13 49.05 3.15
CA ALA A 67 -2.23 49.43 2.26
C ALA A 67 -2.47 48.36 1.20
N LEU A 68 -3.72 47.91 1.13
CA LEU A 68 -4.25 47.06 0.07
C LEU A 68 -5.12 47.91 -0.84
N VAL A 69 -4.75 48.03 -2.11
CA VAL A 69 -5.57 48.68 -3.14
C VAL A 69 -6.17 47.59 -4.01
N GLU A 70 -7.49 47.44 -3.97
CA GLU A 70 -8.25 46.49 -4.78
C GLU A 70 -8.83 47.18 -6.04
N PRO A 71 -8.95 46.47 -7.16
CA PRO A 71 -9.58 47.01 -8.36
C PRO A 71 -11.11 47.14 -8.14
N VAL A 72 -11.69 48.31 -8.47
CA VAL A 72 -13.13 48.56 -8.33
C VAL A 72 -13.94 47.81 -9.41
N ASN A 73 -13.41 47.75 -10.64
CA ASN A 73 -13.96 46.99 -11.75
C ASN A 73 -12.81 46.28 -12.47
N GLY A 74 -12.90 44.96 -12.65
CA GLY A 74 -11.88 44.16 -13.34
C GLY A 74 -10.83 43.59 -12.39
N LYS A 75 -9.58 43.45 -12.88
CA LYS A 75 -8.45 42.85 -12.17
C LYS A 75 -7.17 43.59 -12.56
N PHE A 76 -6.21 43.75 -11.65
CA PHE A 76 -4.90 44.31 -12.02
C PHE A 76 -3.98 43.34 -12.76
N ASN A 77 -4.31 42.04 -12.72
CA ASN A 77 -3.59 41.00 -13.45
C ASN A 77 -4.31 40.63 -14.76
N ASP A 78 -4.80 41.63 -15.48
CA ASP A 78 -5.54 41.53 -16.75
C ASP A 78 -4.64 41.66 -17.99
N ASN A 79 -3.31 41.70 -17.79
CA ASN A 79 -2.33 42.01 -18.80
C ASN A 79 -2.52 43.40 -19.46
N ALA A 80 -3.11 44.37 -18.77
CA ALA A 80 -3.09 45.78 -19.13
C ALA A 80 -2.02 46.53 -18.31
N TRP A 81 -1.73 47.77 -18.74
CA TRP A 81 -0.83 48.66 -18.00
C TRP A 81 -1.57 49.35 -16.86
N HIS A 82 -1.01 49.26 -15.66
CA HIS A 82 -1.50 49.96 -14.46
C HIS A 82 -0.42 50.83 -13.84
N ASP A 83 -0.74 52.11 -13.61
CA ASP A 83 0.19 53.10 -13.06
C ASP A 83 0.12 53.10 -11.54
N VAL A 84 1.25 52.97 -10.85
CA VAL A 84 1.36 53.03 -9.39
C VAL A 84 2.20 54.22 -8.98
N LYS A 85 1.63 55.07 -8.13
CA LYS A 85 2.32 56.19 -7.50
C LYS A 85 2.20 56.10 -5.98
N VAL A 86 3.34 56.09 -5.30
CA VAL A 86 3.42 56.17 -3.84
C VAL A 86 4.11 57.48 -3.48
N THR A 87 3.50 58.26 -2.60
CA THR A 87 4.09 59.48 -2.05
C THR A 87 4.06 59.39 -0.54
N ARG A 88 5.20 59.67 0.11
CA ARG A 88 5.28 59.77 1.54
C ARG A 88 5.85 61.13 1.94
N ASN A 89 5.19 61.76 2.89
CA ASN A 89 5.65 62.97 3.55
C ASN A 89 5.67 62.72 5.07
N LEU A 90 6.87 62.63 5.64
CA LEU A 90 7.09 62.18 7.02
C LEU A 90 6.43 60.80 7.22
N ARG A 91 5.38 60.73 8.02
CA ARG A 91 4.62 59.51 8.31
C ARG A 91 3.44 59.29 7.38
N GLN A 92 2.98 60.33 6.70
CA GLN A 92 1.79 60.25 5.85
C GLN A 92 2.16 59.56 4.54
N VAL A 93 1.50 58.44 4.25
CA VAL A 93 1.70 57.66 3.03
C VAL A 93 0.43 57.71 2.20
N THR A 94 0.56 58.00 0.91
CA THR A 94 -0.51 57.90 -0.07
C THR A 94 -0.07 57.00 -1.20
N ILE A 95 -0.86 55.96 -1.48
CA ILE A 95 -0.73 55.12 -2.67
C ILE A 95 -1.88 55.42 -3.63
N SER A 96 -1.57 55.50 -4.92
CA SER A 96 -2.51 55.69 -6.02
C SER A 96 -2.26 54.64 -7.09
N VAL A 97 -3.33 53.96 -7.52
CA VAL A 97 -3.33 53.09 -8.70
C VAL A 97 -4.22 53.71 -9.78
N ASP A 98 -3.69 53.81 -11.00
CA ASP A 98 -4.30 54.43 -12.19
C ASP A 98 -4.79 55.88 -12.00
N GLY A 99 -4.24 56.57 -10.99
CA GLY A 99 -4.62 57.95 -10.64
C GLY A 99 -6.02 58.10 -10.02
N ILE A 100 -6.79 57.01 -9.90
CA ILE A 100 -8.18 57.03 -9.43
C ILE A 100 -8.31 56.35 -8.07
N LEU A 101 -7.61 55.24 -7.86
CA LEU A 101 -7.72 54.42 -6.67
C LEU A 101 -6.68 54.86 -5.65
N THR A 102 -7.07 55.73 -4.71
CA THR A 102 -6.16 56.31 -3.72
C THR A 102 -6.45 55.82 -2.29
N THR A 103 -5.41 55.40 -1.59
CA THR A 103 -5.45 55.08 -0.15
C THR A 103 -4.39 55.89 0.58
N THR A 104 -4.79 56.55 1.68
CA THR A 104 -3.88 57.36 2.51
C THR A 104 -3.92 56.88 3.95
N GLY A 105 -2.76 56.83 4.60
CA GLY A 105 -2.66 56.52 6.02
C GLY A 105 -1.33 56.98 6.61
N TYR A 106 -0.99 56.45 7.78
CA TYR A 106 0.20 56.86 8.53
C TYR A 106 0.97 55.64 9.05
N THR A 107 2.30 55.73 9.06
CA THR A 107 3.18 54.76 9.75
C THR A 107 3.04 54.90 11.27
N GLN A 108 3.35 53.84 12.02
CA GLN A 108 3.14 53.79 13.46
C GLN A 108 4.27 54.48 14.25
N GLU A 109 3.95 54.96 15.46
CA GLU A 109 4.84 55.71 16.37
C GLU A 109 5.56 56.90 15.71
N ASP A 110 6.70 57.35 16.22
CA ASP A 110 7.21 58.71 15.97
C ASP A 110 8.34 58.80 14.92
N TYR A 111 8.77 57.67 14.37
CA TYR A 111 9.84 57.67 13.36
C TYR A 111 9.33 58.21 12.01
N THR A 112 10.15 59.06 11.39
CA THR A 112 9.81 59.80 10.16
C THR A 112 10.81 59.59 9.03
N MET A 113 11.95 58.94 9.31
CA MET A 113 13.01 58.73 8.33
C MET A 113 13.05 57.28 7.86
N LEU A 114 13.12 57.08 6.54
CA LEU A 114 13.41 55.78 5.95
C LEU A 114 14.92 55.65 5.78
N GLY A 115 15.52 54.64 6.43
CA GLY A 115 16.93 54.30 6.33
C GLY A 115 17.14 53.02 5.53
N SER A 116 17.92 53.06 4.44
CA SER A 116 18.32 51.85 3.72
C SER A 116 19.71 51.99 3.11
N ASP A 117 20.64 51.15 3.55
CA ASP A 117 22.06 51.12 3.14
C ASP A 117 22.45 49.80 2.44
N ASP A 118 21.46 48.99 2.07
CA ASP A 118 21.65 47.66 1.49
C ASP A 118 21.36 47.64 -0.02
N PHE A 119 20.35 46.90 -0.45
CA PHE A 119 19.99 46.76 -1.85
C PHE A 119 18.58 47.25 -2.12
N PHE A 120 18.42 47.92 -3.26
CA PHE A 120 17.12 48.23 -3.85
C PHE A 120 16.79 47.18 -4.92
N TYR A 121 15.90 46.24 -4.61
CA TYR A 121 15.48 45.15 -5.49
C TYR A 121 14.29 45.55 -6.36
N ILE A 122 14.35 45.24 -7.66
CA ILE A 122 13.26 45.45 -8.61
C ILE A 122 12.92 44.14 -9.34
N GLY A 123 11.63 43.81 -9.38
CA GLY A 123 11.08 42.65 -10.09
C GLY A 123 11.26 41.30 -9.39
N GLY A 124 12.02 41.24 -8.30
CA GLY A 124 12.27 40.01 -7.56
C GLY A 124 13.48 40.15 -6.65
N SER A 125 13.85 39.06 -6.01
CA SER A 125 15.06 38.98 -5.19
C SER A 125 15.62 37.55 -5.20
N PRO A 126 16.78 37.29 -4.57
CA PRO A 126 17.29 35.93 -4.42
C PRO A 126 16.31 34.98 -3.73
N ASN A 127 15.57 35.48 -2.75
CA ASN A 127 14.45 34.81 -2.08
C ASN A 127 13.50 35.88 -1.53
N THR A 128 12.31 36.02 -2.12
CA THR A 128 11.39 37.12 -1.80
C THR A 128 10.75 36.95 -0.42
N ALA A 129 10.64 35.71 0.08
CA ALA A 129 10.11 35.42 1.42
C ALA A 129 11.04 35.92 2.54
N ASP A 130 12.32 36.20 2.26
CA ASP A 130 13.29 36.69 3.24
C ASP A 130 13.17 38.20 3.49
N LEU A 131 12.43 38.89 2.63
CA LEU A 131 12.35 40.34 2.64
C LEU A 131 11.37 40.80 3.73
N PRO A 132 11.78 41.70 4.65
CA PRO A 132 10.92 42.14 5.74
C PRO A 132 9.66 42.83 5.20
N GLY A 133 8.52 42.46 5.76
CA GLY A 133 7.20 42.97 5.35
C GLY A 133 6.73 42.53 3.96
N SER A 134 7.40 41.56 3.31
CA SER A 134 6.91 40.99 2.06
C SER A 134 5.70 40.09 2.30
N PRO A 135 4.53 40.39 1.70
CA PRO A 135 3.32 39.58 1.87
C PRO A 135 3.23 38.43 0.83
N VAL A 136 4.22 38.32 -0.05
CA VAL A 136 4.30 37.33 -1.14
C VAL A 136 5.69 36.71 -1.15
N SER A 137 5.80 35.52 -1.73
CA SER A 137 7.05 34.79 -1.92
C SER A 137 7.53 34.77 -3.37
N ASN A 138 6.73 35.28 -4.31
CA ASN A 138 6.97 35.19 -5.77
C ASN A 138 7.79 36.37 -6.32
N ASN A 139 8.76 36.09 -7.19
CA ASN A 139 9.30 37.11 -8.09
C ASN A 139 8.25 37.53 -9.13
N PHE A 140 8.38 38.73 -9.68
CA PHE A 140 7.45 39.26 -10.65
C PHE A 140 7.56 38.57 -12.01
N MET A 141 6.43 38.14 -12.55
CA MET A 141 6.31 37.75 -13.96
C MET A 141 5.45 38.76 -14.69
N GLY A 142 6.05 39.50 -15.60
CA GLY A 142 5.38 40.53 -16.37
C GLY A 142 6.36 41.61 -16.76
N LEU A 143 5.83 42.76 -17.12
CA LEU A 143 6.60 43.96 -17.44
C LEU A 143 6.44 44.98 -16.32
N LEU A 144 7.56 45.51 -15.83
CA LEU A 144 7.61 46.63 -14.89
C LEU A 144 8.19 47.85 -15.61
N PHE A 145 7.32 48.64 -16.22
CA PHE A 145 7.67 49.86 -16.93
C PHE A 145 6.48 50.80 -16.92
N GLN A 146 6.71 52.10 -16.98
CA GLN A 146 5.62 53.04 -17.19
C GLN A 146 5.24 53.13 -18.69
N ARG A 147 3.92 53.21 -18.94
CA ARG A 147 3.08 52.86 -20.13
C ARG A 147 3.55 53.18 -21.57
N VAL A 148 4.72 53.76 -21.81
CA VAL A 148 5.12 54.32 -23.12
C VAL A 148 6.48 53.78 -23.63
N TRP A 149 6.77 52.50 -23.40
CA TRP A 149 7.92 51.80 -24.03
C TRP A 149 7.62 51.29 -25.45
N CYS A 150 6.97 52.11 -26.27
CA CYS A 150 7.14 51.98 -27.71
C CYS A 150 7.88 53.17 -28.33
N ASP A 151 8.03 54.33 -27.65
CA ASP A 151 8.83 55.42 -28.23
C ASP A 151 9.65 56.32 -27.28
N GLU A 152 9.33 56.61 -26.00
CA GLU A 152 10.23 57.47 -25.18
C GLU A 152 10.26 57.14 -23.68
N LEU A 153 11.48 57.12 -23.12
CA LEU A 153 11.95 56.75 -21.76
C LEU A 153 10.95 56.96 -20.60
N LEU A 154 10.44 55.86 -20.03
CA LEU A 154 9.73 55.87 -18.74
C LEU A 154 10.26 54.77 -17.81
N GLN A 155 10.45 55.12 -16.54
CA GLN A 155 11.39 54.47 -15.64
C GLN A 155 10.70 54.10 -14.31
N VAL A 156 11.14 53.02 -13.66
CA VAL A 156 10.93 52.85 -12.21
C VAL A 156 11.77 53.94 -11.54
N VAL A 157 11.10 54.93 -10.93
CA VAL A 157 11.77 56.06 -10.29
C VAL A 157 11.53 56.02 -8.80
N TYR A 158 12.63 56.06 -8.04
CA TYR A 158 12.62 56.45 -6.64
C TYR A 158 13.20 57.85 -6.53
N LYS A 159 12.45 58.78 -5.93
CA LYS A 159 12.90 60.15 -5.68
C LYS A 159 12.75 60.45 -4.21
N ASN A 160 13.77 61.03 -3.60
CA ASN A 160 13.69 61.60 -2.27
C ASN A 160 14.15 63.07 -2.27
N ASN A 161 14.39 63.62 -1.10
CA ASN A 161 14.85 65.00 -0.90
C ASN A 161 16.22 65.28 -1.54
N ASP A 162 17.09 64.27 -1.61
CA ASP A 162 18.52 64.42 -1.89
C ASP A 162 18.88 64.00 -3.32
N PHE A 163 18.25 62.94 -3.82
CA PHE A 163 18.57 62.35 -5.10
C PHE A 163 17.36 61.69 -5.79
N LYS A 164 17.52 61.47 -7.10
CA LYS A 164 16.57 60.78 -7.96
C LYS A 164 17.25 59.56 -8.57
N LEU A 165 16.77 58.37 -8.25
CA LEU A 165 17.20 57.11 -8.86
C LEU A 165 16.25 56.73 -9.99
N GLU A 166 16.78 56.75 -11.19
CA GLU A 166 16.10 56.30 -12.42
C GLU A 166 16.46 54.83 -12.67
N LEU A 167 15.98 53.94 -11.80
CA LEU A 167 16.44 52.56 -11.65
C LEU A 167 16.38 51.77 -12.96
N SER A 168 15.31 51.93 -13.76
CA SER A 168 15.22 51.28 -15.07
C SER A 168 16.27 51.77 -16.06
N ARG A 169 16.55 53.09 -16.10
CA ARG A 169 17.56 53.67 -17.01
C ARG A 169 18.96 53.22 -16.62
N LEU A 170 19.27 53.29 -15.33
CA LEU A 170 20.55 52.83 -14.79
C LEU A 170 20.78 51.34 -15.12
N ALA A 171 19.74 50.51 -15.09
CA ALA A 171 19.84 49.08 -15.41
C ALA A 171 20.14 48.85 -16.89
N ILE A 172 19.51 49.62 -17.78
CA ILE A 172 19.74 49.58 -19.24
C ILE A 172 21.17 50.03 -19.56
N GLU A 173 21.63 51.10 -18.91
CA GLU A 173 22.98 51.65 -19.08
C GLU A 173 24.07 50.81 -18.39
N ARG A 174 23.67 49.80 -17.60
CA ARG A 174 24.56 48.96 -16.80
C ARG A 174 25.46 49.77 -15.88
N ASP A 175 24.85 50.68 -15.12
CA ASP A 175 25.54 51.45 -14.09
C ASP A 175 26.35 50.51 -13.16
N PRO A 176 27.58 50.86 -12.76
CA PRO A 176 28.42 50.02 -11.90
C PRO A 176 27.79 49.62 -10.56
N LYS A 177 26.81 50.39 -10.07
CA LYS A 177 26.06 50.09 -8.84
C LYS A 177 24.88 49.13 -9.07
N ILE A 178 24.58 48.76 -10.31
CA ILE A 178 23.52 47.81 -10.64
C ILE A 178 24.10 46.43 -10.92
N SER A 179 23.47 45.44 -10.31
CA SER A 179 23.67 44.03 -10.63
C SER A 179 22.40 43.45 -11.26
N LEU A 180 22.56 42.85 -12.43
CA LEU A 180 21.51 42.14 -13.15
C LEU A 180 21.61 40.65 -12.83
N HIS A 181 20.49 40.04 -12.44
CA HIS A 181 20.40 38.62 -12.15
C HIS A 181 19.46 37.94 -13.14
N GLY A 182 19.95 36.90 -13.81
CA GLY A 182 19.24 36.21 -14.89
C GLY A 182 19.30 36.95 -16.24
N ASP A 183 18.57 36.43 -17.23
CA ASP A 183 18.56 36.95 -18.60
C ASP A 183 17.52 38.06 -18.78
N LEU A 184 17.70 39.17 -18.06
CA LEU A 184 16.79 40.30 -18.10
C LEU A 184 16.75 40.93 -19.51
N VAL A 185 15.58 40.92 -20.13
CA VAL A 185 15.35 41.49 -21.46
C VAL A 185 14.74 42.88 -21.33
N PHE A 186 15.41 43.88 -21.89
CA PHE A 186 14.93 45.28 -21.93
C PHE A 186 14.10 45.54 -23.19
N ARG A 187 13.02 44.78 -23.38
CA ARG A 187 12.04 44.94 -24.47
C ARG A 187 10.64 44.65 -23.96
N CYS A 188 9.64 45.28 -24.55
CA CYS A 188 8.23 44.94 -24.31
C CYS A 188 7.85 43.70 -25.12
N GLU A 189 8.27 42.54 -24.64
CA GLU A 189 7.76 41.25 -25.12
C GLU A 189 6.60 40.82 -24.21
N ASP A 190 5.53 40.30 -24.80
CA ASP A 190 4.45 39.71 -24.02
C ASP A 190 5.01 38.51 -23.24
N VAL A 191 4.81 38.52 -21.92
CA VAL A 191 5.14 37.37 -21.07
C VAL A 191 3.96 36.42 -21.15
N GLU A 192 4.11 35.33 -21.90
CA GLU A 192 3.12 34.26 -21.94
C GLU A 192 2.87 33.72 -20.52
N ALA A 193 1.60 33.47 -20.19
CA ALA A 193 1.27 32.76 -18.97
C ALA A 193 1.86 31.35 -19.04
N LEU A 194 2.38 30.85 -17.93
CA LEU A 194 2.81 29.45 -17.88
C LEU A 194 1.58 28.56 -17.97
N ASP A 195 1.59 27.70 -18.97
CA ASP A 195 0.48 26.80 -19.20
C ASP A 195 0.34 25.78 -18.05
N PRO A 196 -0.90 25.48 -17.63
CA PRO A 196 -1.15 24.43 -16.67
C PRO A 196 -0.85 23.06 -17.26
N VAL A 197 -0.46 22.12 -16.40
CA VAL A 197 -0.39 20.69 -16.74
C VAL A 197 -1.52 19.92 -16.05
N THR A 198 -1.95 18.80 -16.62
CA THR A 198 -2.85 17.84 -15.98
C THR A 198 -2.13 16.52 -15.78
N PHE A 199 -2.15 16.01 -14.54
CA PHE A 199 -1.82 14.64 -14.20
C PHE A 199 -3.06 13.78 -14.42
N GLU A 200 -2.99 12.83 -15.35
CA GLU A 200 -4.11 12.02 -15.83
C GLU A 200 -4.25 10.67 -15.10
N THR A 201 -3.15 10.16 -14.53
CA THR A 201 -3.11 8.90 -13.80
C THR A 201 -2.37 9.06 -12.46
N ALA A 202 -2.62 8.16 -11.51
CA ALA A 202 -2.04 8.27 -10.16
C ALA A 202 -0.52 7.97 -10.14
N GLU A 203 -0.01 7.34 -11.19
CA GLU A 203 1.41 6.99 -11.35
C GLU A 203 2.19 8.13 -12.04
N SER A 204 1.48 9.11 -12.63
CA SER A 204 2.10 10.22 -13.34
C SER A 204 2.81 11.17 -12.37
N TYR A 205 4.03 11.56 -12.71
CA TYR A 205 4.85 12.46 -11.90
C TYR A 205 5.78 13.31 -12.77
N ILE A 206 6.25 14.42 -12.22
CA ILE A 206 7.32 15.25 -12.78
C ILE A 206 8.43 15.35 -11.72
N ALA A 207 9.67 15.02 -12.11
CA ALA A 207 10.83 15.29 -11.27
C ALA A 207 11.23 16.77 -11.40
N LEU A 208 11.26 17.47 -10.29
CA LEU A 208 11.68 18.86 -10.18
C LEU A 208 13.15 18.91 -9.75
N PRO A 209 13.89 19.96 -10.14
CA PRO A 209 15.25 20.17 -9.64
C PRO A 209 15.28 20.16 -8.12
N ARG A 210 16.36 19.60 -7.55
CA ARG A 210 16.60 19.59 -6.10
C ARG A 210 16.34 20.96 -5.49
N TRP A 211 15.61 20.96 -4.39
CA TRP A 211 15.32 22.15 -3.60
C TRP A 211 16.45 22.38 -2.59
N ASP A 212 17.29 23.40 -2.84
CA ASP A 212 18.38 23.80 -1.96
C ASP A 212 17.85 24.64 -0.79
N THR A 213 17.31 23.95 0.20
CA THR A 213 16.65 24.54 1.36
C THR A 213 17.66 25.12 2.35
N LYS A 214 17.56 26.43 2.61
CA LYS A 214 18.38 27.15 3.61
C LYS A 214 17.64 27.25 4.95
N LYS A 215 17.95 28.27 5.76
CA LYS A 215 17.14 28.61 6.93
C LYS A 215 15.73 29.04 6.52
N THR A 216 15.62 29.77 5.42
CA THR A 216 14.35 30.22 4.85
C THR A 216 14.06 29.51 3.54
N SER A 217 12.79 29.29 3.26
CA SER A 217 12.36 28.64 2.02
C SER A 217 10.88 28.89 1.74
N SER A 218 10.50 28.92 0.47
CA SER A 218 9.10 29.10 0.06
C SER A 218 8.71 28.26 -1.16
N ILE A 219 7.45 27.83 -1.21
CA ILE A 219 6.84 27.16 -2.35
C ILE A 219 5.44 27.72 -2.54
N SER A 220 5.09 28.12 -3.75
CA SER A 220 3.70 28.43 -4.09
C SER A 220 3.29 27.82 -5.42
N PHE A 221 2.03 27.40 -5.51
CA PHE A 221 1.45 26.82 -6.72
C PHE A 221 -0.07 26.85 -6.65
N ASP A 222 -0.71 26.72 -7.82
CA ASP A 222 -2.13 26.50 -7.95
C ASP A 222 -2.38 25.03 -8.29
N PHE A 223 -3.34 24.38 -7.62
CA PHE A 223 -3.81 23.05 -8.00
C PHE A 223 -5.35 23.00 -8.15
N ARG A 224 -5.86 22.02 -8.88
CA ARG A 224 -7.30 21.83 -9.11
C ARG A 224 -7.64 20.36 -9.32
N THR A 225 -8.50 19.79 -8.48
CA THR A 225 -8.94 18.39 -8.63
C THR A 225 -10.32 18.14 -8.01
N THR A 226 -10.95 17.03 -8.37
CA THR A 226 -12.10 16.44 -7.68
C THR A 226 -11.72 15.21 -6.85
N GLU A 227 -10.50 14.68 -7.02
CA GLU A 227 -10.05 13.48 -6.32
C GLU A 227 -9.75 13.78 -4.84
N PRO A 228 -10.20 12.92 -3.91
CA PRO A 228 -10.10 13.19 -2.48
C PRO A 228 -8.70 12.98 -1.92
N SER A 229 -7.87 12.15 -2.56
CA SER A 229 -6.54 11.80 -2.07
C SER A 229 -5.52 11.88 -3.20
N GLY A 230 -4.28 12.27 -2.87
CA GLY A 230 -3.20 12.36 -3.84
C GLY A 230 -1.97 13.05 -3.27
N LEU A 231 -0.79 12.50 -3.54
CA LEU A 231 0.49 13.10 -3.19
C LEU A 231 0.83 14.24 -4.16
N LEU A 232 0.87 15.47 -3.67
CA LEU A 232 1.15 16.66 -4.49
C LEU A 232 2.65 16.88 -4.63
N LEU A 233 3.36 17.01 -3.53
CA LEU A 233 4.80 17.27 -3.49
C LEU A 233 5.48 16.32 -2.51
N PHE A 234 6.67 15.84 -2.87
CA PHE A 234 7.49 15.03 -1.98
C PHE A 234 8.99 15.18 -2.25
N SER A 235 9.79 15.27 -1.19
CA SER A 235 11.25 15.20 -1.24
C SER A 235 11.80 14.72 0.10
N HIS A 236 12.94 14.05 0.11
CA HIS A 236 13.60 13.57 1.32
C HIS A 236 15.12 13.84 1.32
N GLY A 237 15.68 13.85 2.52
CA GLY A 237 17.11 13.99 2.80
C GLY A 237 17.86 12.67 2.76
N LYS A 238 19.15 12.75 3.08
CA LYS A 238 20.00 11.56 3.26
C LYS A 238 19.64 10.84 4.57
N PRO A 239 19.83 9.51 4.62
CA PRO A 239 19.78 8.77 5.88
C PRO A 239 20.74 9.36 6.90
N GLN A 240 20.22 9.79 8.06
CA GLN A 240 21.09 10.21 9.15
C GLN A 240 21.79 8.98 9.75
N SER A 241 23.11 8.88 9.57
CA SER A 241 23.92 7.84 10.22
C SER A 241 24.10 8.19 11.71
N SER A 242 23.30 7.59 12.59
CA SER A 242 23.58 7.72 14.03
C SER A 242 24.91 7.02 14.36
N LYS A 243 25.76 7.65 15.17
CA LYS A 243 27.10 7.15 15.59
C LYS A 243 27.04 5.90 16.49
N GLU A 244 25.86 5.37 16.78
CA GLU A 244 25.66 4.10 17.49
C GLU A 244 24.89 3.14 16.58
N GLN A 245 25.61 2.38 15.75
CA GLN A 245 25.04 1.26 14.98
C GLN A 245 24.58 0.16 15.96
N ARG A 246 23.34 0.26 16.44
CA ARG A 246 22.57 -0.90 16.87
C ARG A 246 21.79 -1.42 15.65
N PRO A 247 21.85 -2.73 15.34
CA PRO A 247 20.97 -3.32 14.32
C PRO A 247 19.49 -3.08 14.70
N GLY A 248 18.66 -2.67 13.73
CA GLY A 248 17.20 -2.50 13.93
C GLY A 248 16.72 -1.07 14.25
N ARG A 249 17.55 -0.03 14.12
CA ARG A 249 17.08 1.38 14.24
C ARG A 249 16.94 2.03 12.86
N GLU A 250 15.73 2.47 12.58
CA GLU A 250 15.25 3.15 11.37
C GLU A 250 16.20 4.24 10.83
N MET A 251 16.28 4.34 9.49
CA MET A 251 16.92 5.46 8.81
C MET A 251 16.00 6.67 8.85
N LYS A 252 16.15 7.53 9.86
CA LYS A 252 15.49 8.83 9.88
C LYS A 252 16.11 9.75 8.83
N THR A 253 15.25 10.36 8.02
CA THR A 253 15.61 11.34 7.01
C THR A 253 14.77 12.59 7.23
N ASP A 254 15.36 13.75 6.96
CA ASP A 254 14.60 14.96 6.74
C ASP A 254 13.65 14.74 5.56
N TYR A 255 12.46 15.33 5.59
CA TYR A 255 11.55 15.25 4.44
C TYR A 255 10.56 16.40 4.43
N PHE A 256 9.99 16.63 3.26
CA PHE A 256 8.89 17.55 3.04
C PHE A 256 7.86 16.89 2.13
N ALA A 257 6.59 17.02 2.49
CA ALA A 257 5.49 16.56 1.67
C ALA A 257 4.27 17.47 1.76
N MET A 258 3.52 17.52 0.66
CA MET A 258 2.14 18.02 0.65
C MET A 258 1.24 16.94 0.07
N GLU A 259 0.18 16.58 0.78
CA GLU A 259 -0.74 15.53 0.36
C GLU A 259 -2.19 15.96 0.55
N LEU A 260 -3.06 15.45 -0.33
CA LEU A 260 -4.51 15.47 -0.16
C LEU A 260 -4.95 14.17 0.51
N LEU A 261 -5.79 14.28 1.53
CA LEU A 261 -6.44 13.16 2.19
C LEU A 261 -7.90 13.53 2.51
N ASP A 262 -8.84 12.74 2.02
CA ASP A 262 -10.29 12.94 2.17
C ASP A 262 -10.80 14.33 1.74
N GLY A 263 -10.09 14.94 0.80
CA GLY A 263 -10.31 16.27 0.25
C GLY A 263 -9.65 17.40 1.04
N PHE A 264 -8.93 17.11 2.12
CA PHE A 264 -8.19 18.12 2.89
C PHE A 264 -6.71 18.12 2.51
N LEU A 265 -6.13 19.31 2.42
CA LEU A 265 -4.70 19.48 2.20
C LEU A 265 -3.93 19.38 3.53
N TYR A 266 -2.85 18.62 3.51
CA TYR A 266 -1.92 18.44 4.62
C TYR A 266 -0.51 18.87 4.21
N LEU A 267 0.17 19.53 5.14
CA LEU A 267 1.60 19.81 5.09
C LEU A 267 2.31 18.85 6.05
N LEU A 268 3.35 18.17 5.57
CA LEU A 268 4.20 17.31 6.39
C LEU A 268 5.66 17.71 6.22
N MET A 269 6.39 17.70 7.34
CA MET A 269 7.81 18.02 7.34
C MET A 269 8.49 17.43 8.56
N ASP A 270 9.68 16.86 8.38
CA ASP A 270 10.60 16.53 9.48
C ASP A 270 11.96 17.14 9.16
N MET A 271 12.55 17.84 10.12
CA MET A 271 13.88 18.46 10.04
C MET A 271 14.88 17.75 10.99
N GLY A 272 14.61 16.50 11.38
CA GLY A 272 15.45 15.68 12.25
C GLY A 272 15.02 15.63 13.71
N SER A 273 14.02 16.40 14.14
CA SER A 273 13.47 16.38 15.51
C SER A 273 12.03 15.87 15.60
N GLY A 274 11.56 15.18 14.56
CA GLY A 274 10.24 14.58 14.49
C GLY A 274 9.31 15.37 13.58
N SER A 275 8.42 14.63 12.94
CA SER A 275 7.50 15.13 11.93
C SER A 275 6.42 16.04 12.49
N ILE A 276 6.07 17.08 11.74
CA ILE A 276 4.80 17.77 11.84
C ILE A 276 3.86 17.26 10.75
N LYS A 277 2.57 17.09 11.06
CA LYS A 277 1.49 16.82 10.10
C LYS A 277 0.35 17.79 10.35
N LEU A 278 0.26 18.82 9.52
CA LEU A 278 -0.65 19.95 9.69
C LEU A 278 -1.77 19.92 8.66
N LYS A 279 -3.02 19.88 9.13
CA LYS A 279 -4.20 20.13 8.29
C LYS A 279 -4.27 21.63 7.97
N THR A 280 -4.14 21.99 6.69
CA THR A 280 -3.98 23.39 6.26
C THR A 280 -5.30 24.16 6.15
N SER A 281 -6.44 23.45 6.14
CA SER A 281 -7.77 24.04 6.06
C SER A 281 -8.83 23.12 6.63
N ASN A 282 -9.86 23.68 7.26
CA ASN A 282 -11.06 22.96 7.68
C ASN A 282 -12.08 22.77 6.55
N LYS A 283 -11.80 23.30 5.36
CA LYS A 283 -12.60 23.08 4.15
C LYS A 283 -11.90 22.09 3.24
N LYS A 284 -12.69 21.26 2.58
CA LYS A 284 -12.20 20.43 1.49
C LYS A 284 -11.82 21.34 0.30
N VAL A 285 -10.78 20.94 -0.42
CA VAL A 285 -10.15 21.68 -1.53
C VAL A 285 -10.15 20.85 -2.82
N ASN A 286 -10.95 19.79 -2.87
CA ASN A 286 -11.18 18.94 -4.05
C ASN A 286 -12.55 19.22 -4.69
N ASP A 287 -12.97 20.49 -4.73
CA ASP A 287 -14.25 20.92 -5.32
C ASP A 287 -14.19 21.10 -6.85
N GLY A 288 -13.02 20.84 -7.43
CA GLY A 288 -12.74 21.07 -8.84
C GLY A 288 -12.62 22.55 -9.18
N GLU A 289 -12.25 23.43 -8.25
CA GLU A 289 -11.86 24.82 -8.50
C GLU A 289 -10.36 25.05 -8.24
N TRP A 290 -9.81 26.13 -8.81
CA TRP A 290 -8.40 26.45 -8.61
C TRP A 290 -8.14 26.88 -7.17
N CYS A 291 -7.23 26.17 -6.50
CA CYS A 291 -6.82 26.40 -5.14
C CYS A 291 -5.36 26.88 -5.11
N HIS A 292 -5.13 28.10 -4.61
CA HIS A 292 -3.80 28.67 -4.45
C HIS A 292 -3.20 28.25 -3.10
N VAL A 293 -1.98 27.74 -3.14
CA VAL A 293 -1.19 27.35 -1.97
C VAL A 293 0.10 28.17 -1.93
N ASP A 294 0.41 28.75 -0.77
CA ASP A 294 1.68 29.44 -0.53
C ASP A 294 2.24 29.02 0.82
N PHE A 295 3.37 28.31 0.78
CA PHE A 295 4.12 27.84 1.92
C PHE A 295 5.37 28.70 2.10
N GLN A 296 5.59 29.17 3.32
CA GLN A 296 6.76 29.98 3.67
C GLN A 296 7.29 29.53 5.04
N ARG A 297 8.61 29.38 5.16
CA ARG A 297 9.24 29.11 6.46
C ARG A 297 10.49 29.96 6.68
N GLU A 298 10.74 30.25 7.95
CA GLU A 298 11.98 30.78 8.50
C GLU A 298 12.40 29.93 9.71
N GLY A 299 13.42 29.11 9.50
CA GLY A 299 13.88 28.13 10.47
C GLY A 299 12.78 27.15 10.84
N ARG A 300 12.39 27.18 12.12
CA ARG A 300 11.35 26.31 12.69
C ARG A 300 9.95 26.87 12.58
N ARG A 301 9.79 28.14 12.24
CA ARG A 301 8.49 28.80 12.17
C ARG A 301 8.15 29.05 10.71
N GLY A 302 6.86 29.10 10.42
CA GLY A 302 6.41 29.41 9.08
C GLY A 302 4.91 29.58 9.04
N SER A 303 4.39 29.74 7.83
CA SER A 303 2.97 29.74 7.59
C SER A 303 2.65 29.08 6.27
N ILE A 304 1.46 28.49 6.21
CA ILE A 304 0.89 27.97 4.97
C ILE A 304 -0.44 28.67 4.72
N SER A 305 -0.58 29.24 3.54
CA SER A 305 -1.75 29.95 3.08
C SER A 305 -2.49 29.15 2.03
N VAL A 306 -3.78 28.96 2.21
CA VAL A 306 -4.68 28.31 1.24
C VAL A 306 -5.78 29.30 0.88
N ASN A 307 -5.83 29.74 -0.38
CA ASN A 307 -6.77 30.77 -0.87
C ASN A 307 -6.78 32.03 0.04
N SER A 308 -5.58 32.56 0.34
CA SER A 308 -5.34 33.73 1.21
C SER A 308 -5.60 33.53 2.71
N ARG A 309 -5.98 32.33 3.16
CA ARG A 309 -6.12 32.02 4.59
C ARG A 309 -4.84 31.38 5.09
N SER A 310 -4.06 32.14 5.86
CA SER A 310 -2.80 31.69 6.43
C SER A 310 -2.97 31.02 7.79
N ILE A 311 -2.29 29.90 7.99
CA ILE A 311 -2.16 29.20 9.27
C ILE A 311 -0.68 29.15 9.64
N PRO A 312 -0.28 29.71 10.79
CA PRO A 312 1.09 29.60 11.27
C PRO A 312 1.38 28.19 11.77
N PHE A 313 2.63 27.76 11.65
CA PHE A 313 3.12 26.51 12.22
C PHE A 313 4.49 26.71 12.89
N SER A 314 4.81 25.82 13.81
CA SER A 314 6.15 25.69 14.40
C SER A 314 6.52 24.22 14.44
N SER A 315 7.71 23.87 13.98
CA SER A 315 8.27 22.53 14.12
C SER A 315 8.74 22.27 15.55
N ASN A 316 9.03 20.99 15.84
CA ASN A 316 9.60 20.55 17.11
C ASN A 316 10.95 21.23 17.40
N GLU A 317 11.33 21.30 18.67
CA GLU A 317 12.65 21.81 19.08
C GLU A 317 13.77 20.93 18.48
N GLY A 318 14.78 21.55 17.87
CA GLY A 318 15.83 20.84 17.15
C GLY A 318 16.38 21.66 15.98
N SER A 319 16.59 21.01 14.84
CA SER A 319 17.14 21.65 13.64
C SER A 319 16.26 22.80 13.15
N GLU A 320 16.90 23.83 12.61
CA GLU A 320 16.25 24.91 11.86
C GLU A 320 16.39 24.74 10.34
N ILE A 321 17.13 23.72 9.90
CA ILE A 321 17.43 23.44 8.51
C ILE A 321 16.72 22.16 8.13
N LEU A 322 15.96 22.23 7.03
CA LEU A 322 15.45 21.07 6.32
C LEU A 322 16.52 20.69 5.29
N ASP A 323 17.19 19.54 5.44
CA ASP A 323 18.27 19.12 4.53
C ASP A 323 17.75 18.08 3.52
N LEU A 324 17.29 18.56 2.36
CA LEU A 324 16.78 17.70 1.28
C LEU A 324 17.91 17.32 0.32
N ASP A 325 17.94 16.05 -0.08
CA ASP A 325 18.97 15.51 -0.98
C ASP A 325 18.43 14.88 -2.25
N SER A 326 17.22 14.31 -2.17
CA SER A 326 16.54 13.76 -3.33
C SER A 326 16.05 14.86 -4.27
N ASP A 327 15.73 14.47 -5.50
CA ASP A 327 14.86 15.26 -6.36
C ASP A 327 13.52 15.54 -5.65
N MET A 328 12.85 16.62 -6.05
CA MET A 328 11.51 16.90 -5.58
C MET A 328 10.50 16.38 -6.60
N TYR A 329 9.52 15.63 -6.17
CA TYR A 329 8.52 15.03 -7.04
C TYR A 329 7.21 15.80 -6.96
N LEU A 330 6.61 16.08 -8.12
CA LEU A 330 5.29 16.69 -8.25
C LEU A 330 4.33 15.67 -8.87
N GLY A 331 3.18 15.46 -8.25
CA GLY A 331 2.08 14.64 -8.78
C GLY A 331 2.08 13.17 -8.36
N GLY A 332 3.25 12.56 -8.12
CA GLY A 332 3.33 11.15 -7.79
C GLY A 332 4.77 10.72 -7.52
N LEU A 333 5.02 9.41 -7.46
CA LEU A 333 6.35 8.85 -7.26
C LEU A 333 6.66 7.80 -8.33
N PRO A 334 7.94 7.62 -8.69
CA PRO A 334 8.36 6.55 -9.59
C PRO A 334 8.10 5.16 -8.99
N GLU A 335 7.47 4.27 -9.76
CA GLU A 335 7.08 2.91 -9.34
C GLU A 335 8.25 2.06 -8.82
N SER A 336 9.45 2.22 -9.40
CA SER A 336 10.62 1.43 -9.00
C SER A 336 11.03 1.67 -7.54
N GLY A 337 10.63 2.82 -6.95
CA GLY A 337 10.97 3.22 -5.58
C GLY A 337 12.48 3.22 -5.29
N GLN A 338 13.34 3.05 -6.30
CA GLN A 338 14.75 2.83 -6.10
C GLN A 338 15.39 4.12 -5.60
N GLY A 339 15.96 4.04 -4.39
CA GLY A 339 16.61 5.18 -3.74
C GLY A 339 15.66 6.10 -2.97
N LEU A 340 14.33 5.90 -3.06
CA LEU A 340 13.36 6.65 -2.26
C LEU A 340 13.23 6.07 -0.86
N ILE A 341 13.16 6.96 0.12
CA ILE A 341 12.87 6.64 1.52
C ILE A 341 11.52 7.26 1.82
N LEU A 342 10.51 6.42 2.04
CA LEU A 342 9.13 6.85 2.27
C LEU A 342 8.84 6.90 3.78
N PRO A 343 8.66 8.10 4.37
CA PRO A 343 8.31 8.22 5.77
C PRO A 343 6.91 7.65 6.04
N PRO A 344 6.70 6.89 7.13
CA PRO A 344 5.39 6.32 7.49
C PRO A 344 4.27 7.35 7.64
N GLU A 345 4.62 8.60 7.96
CA GLU A 345 3.68 9.69 8.17
C GLU A 345 3.09 10.25 6.87
N VAL A 346 3.76 10.05 5.73
CA VAL A 346 3.29 10.43 4.38
C VAL A 346 2.43 9.30 3.83
N TRP A 347 1.15 9.30 4.23
CA TRP A 347 0.26 8.16 4.00
C TRP A 347 -0.01 7.93 2.52
N THR A 348 -0.19 8.99 1.73
CA THR A 348 -0.47 8.87 0.29
C THR A 348 0.64 8.15 -0.47
N ALA A 349 1.90 8.32 -0.06
CA ALA A 349 3.03 7.63 -0.69
C ALA A 349 2.97 6.11 -0.48
N LEU A 350 2.73 5.65 0.75
CA LEU A 350 2.68 4.22 1.08
C LEU A 350 1.37 3.53 0.68
N LEU A 351 0.30 4.30 0.46
CA LEU A 351 -0.97 3.84 -0.09
C LEU A 351 -1.00 3.84 -1.63
N ASN A 352 0.07 4.31 -2.28
CA ASN A 352 0.15 4.49 -3.74
C ASN A 352 -0.95 5.44 -4.30
N TYR A 353 -1.25 6.51 -3.56
CA TYR A 353 -2.15 7.57 -4.00
C TYR A 353 -1.37 8.75 -4.56
N GLY A 354 -1.00 8.70 -5.85
CA GLY A 354 -0.55 9.90 -6.55
C GLY A 354 -1.70 10.83 -6.91
N TYR A 355 -1.37 12.10 -7.08
CA TYR A 355 -2.27 13.17 -7.44
C TYR A 355 -2.71 13.10 -8.91
N VAL A 356 -4.01 13.21 -9.13
CA VAL A 356 -4.63 13.37 -10.44
C VAL A 356 -5.41 14.67 -10.44
N GLY A 357 -5.14 15.55 -11.39
CA GLY A 357 -5.63 16.93 -11.39
C GLY A 357 -4.69 17.88 -12.09
N CYS A 358 -5.01 19.17 -12.06
CA CYS A 358 -4.20 20.19 -12.69
C CYS A 358 -3.26 20.88 -11.72
N VAL A 359 -2.08 21.28 -12.20
CA VAL A 359 -1.13 22.13 -11.48
C VAL A 359 -0.63 23.25 -12.40
N ARG A 360 -0.43 24.45 -11.86
CA ARG A 360 0.21 25.56 -12.56
C ARG A 360 0.89 26.54 -11.60
N ASP A 361 1.54 27.55 -12.17
CA ASP A 361 2.12 28.68 -11.44
C ASP A 361 3.02 28.23 -10.29
N LEU A 362 3.88 27.22 -10.54
CA LEU A 362 4.80 26.70 -9.53
C LEU A 362 5.99 27.64 -9.34
N PHE A 363 6.21 28.06 -8.09
CA PHE A 363 7.38 28.81 -7.67
C PHE A 363 8.07 28.10 -6.51
N ILE A 364 9.40 28.11 -6.54
CA ILE A 364 10.27 27.59 -5.48
C ILE A 364 11.30 28.67 -5.16
N ASP A 365 11.32 29.12 -3.91
CA ASP A 365 12.13 30.24 -3.41
C ASP A 365 12.02 31.48 -4.30
N GLY A 366 10.78 31.80 -4.69
CA GLY A 366 10.42 32.92 -5.56
C GLY A 366 10.74 32.76 -7.04
N LYS A 367 11.42 31.69 -7.44
CA LYS A 367 11.75 31.40 -8.85
C LYS A 367 10.65 30.59 -9.52
N SER A 368 10.21 31.05 -10.67
CA SER A 368 9.17 30.39 -11.46
C SER A 368 9.67 29.12 -12.15
N ARG A 369 8.88 28.05 -12.11
CA ARG A 369 9.16 26.75 -12.72
C ARG A 369 8.14 26.43 -13.80
N ASP A 370 8.62 26.28 -15.03
CA ASP A 370 7.81 25.87 -16.17
C ASP A 370 7.58 24.35 -16.12
N VAL A 371 6.50 23.96 -15.44
CA VAL A 371 6.11 22.55 -15.25
C VAL A 371 5.79 21.85 -16.58
N ARG A 372 5.21 22.56 -17.55
CA ARG A 372 4.94 22.03 -18.89
C ARG A 372 6.25 21.67 -19.59
N ARG A 373 7.20 22.60 -19.59
CA ARG A 373 8.50 22.36 -20.23
C ARG A 373 9.26 21.21 -19.57
N LEU A 374 9.19 21.09 -18.25
CA LEU A 374 9.77 19.96 -17.51
C LEU A 374 9.13 18.63 -17.90
N ALA A 375 7.81 18.57 -18.02
CA ALA A 375 7.08 17.38 -18.48
C ALA A 375 7.47 16.97 -19.91
N GLU A 376 7.59 17.95 -20.83
CA GLU A 376 8.02 17.72 -22.22
C GLU A 376 9.45 17.16 -22.29
N ILE A 377 10.40 17.74 -21.53
CA ILE A 377 11.80 17.29 -21.51
C ILE A 377 11.91 15.87 -20.95
N GLN A 378 11.13 15.55 -19.92
CA GLN A 378 11.14 14.24 -19.27
C GLN A 378 10.31 13.19 -20.02
N SER A 379 9.52 13.60 -21.02
CA SER A 379 8.51 12.74 -21.65
C SER A 379 7.61 12.06 -20.61
N ALA A 380 7.15 12.85 -19.64
CA ALA A 380 6.42 12.36 -18.48
C ALA A 380 5.12 11.65 -18.89
N PRO A 381 4.97 10.33 -18.61
CA PRO A 381 3.77 9.59 -19.00
C PRO A 381 2.56 10.05 -18.17
N GLY A 382 1.40 10.13 -18.83
CA GLY A 382 0.15 10.54 -18.17
C GLY A 382 0.10 12.02 -17.76
N VAL A 383 0.96 12.88 -18.33
CA VAL A 383 0.93 14.33 -18.12
C VAL A 383 0.57 15.04 -19.42
N SER A 384 -0.51 15.81 -19.43
CA SER A 384 -0.92 16.64 -20.58
C SER A 384 -0.67 18.13 -20.35
N SER A 385 -0.46 18.87 -21.45
CA SER A 385 0.00 20.27 -21.45
C SER A 385 -1.14 21.30 -21.37
N PHE A 386 -2.32 20.90 -20.90
CA PHE A 386 -3.47 21.78 -20.73
C PHE A 386 -4.31 21.31 -19.54
N CYS A 387 -5.15 22.21 -19.01
CA CYS A 387 -6.10 21.88 -17.95
C CYS A 387 -7.51 22.24 -18.37
N THR A 388 -8.32 21.21 -18.60
CA THR A 388 -9.76 21.34 -18.84
C THR A 388 -10.53 20.49 -17.86
N ARG A 389 -11.62 21.02 -17.33
CA ARG A 389 -12.57 20.24 -16.52
C ARG A 389 -13.67 19.71 -17.41
N GLU A 390 -13.71 18.40 -17.60
CA GLU A 390 -14.83 17.76 -18.27
C GLU A 390 -16.05 17.71 -17.34
N LEU A 391 -17.20 18.14 -17.83
CA LEU A 391 -18.46 18.13 -17.07
C LEU A 391 -19.27 16.83 -17.28
N GLN A 392 -18.88 16.02 -18.26
CA GLN A 392 -19.56 14.77 -18.57
C GLN A 392 -19.17 13.69 -17.55
N LYS A 393 -20.16 13.21 -16.79
CA LYS A 393 -20.00 12.11 -15.83
C LYS A 393 -19.65 10.82 -16.53
N ARG A 394 -18.43 10.30 -16.32
CA ARG A 394 -17.92 9.13 -17.05
C ARG A 394 -18.54 7.83 -16.55
N CYS A 395 -18.95 7.74 -15.29
CA CYS A 395 -19.65 6.58 -14.74
C CYS A 395 -21.04 6.35 -15.33
N SER A 396 -21.62 7.33 -16.02
CA SER A 396 -22.92 7.17 -16.70
C SER A 396 -22.89 6.11 -17.80
N SER A 397 -21.70 5.80 -18.34
CA SER A 397 -21.49 4.74 -19.32
C SER A 397 -21.40 3.32 -18.72
N ALA A 398 -21.48 3.20 -17.39
CA ALA A 398 -21.27 1.97 -16.63
C ALA A 398 -19.99 1.21 -17.06
N PRO A 399 -18.81 1.86 -16.99
CA PRO A 399 -17.59 1.30 -17.55
C PRO A 399 -17.00 0.14 -16.73
N CYS A 400 -17.38 0.02 -15.46
CA CYS A 400 -16.91 -1.03 -14.56
C CYS A 400 -17.71 -2.32 -14.78
N ALA A 401 -17.04 -3.37 -15.22
CA ALA A 401 -17.61 -4.69 -15.42
C ALA A 401 -17.84 -5.43 -14.09
N ASN A 402 -18.50 -6.59 -14.16
CA ASN A 402 -18.59 -7.59 -13.08
C ASN A 402 -19.07 -7.05 -11.72
N GLY A 403 -19.93 -6.03 -11.72
CA GLY A 403 -20.48 -5.44 -10.50
C GLY A 403 -19.52 -4.48 -9.77
N GLY A 404 -18.42 -4.06 -10.39
CA GLY A 404 -17.52 -3.05 -9.85
C GLY A 404 -18.21 -1.70 -9.62
N GLN A 405 -17.86 -1.02 -8.53
CA GLN A 405 -18.47 0.27 -8.22
C GLN A 405 -17.71 1.39 -8.92
N CYS A 406 -18.39 2.12 -9.79
CA CYS A 406 -17.81 3.27 -10.48
C CYS A 406 -17.82 4.53 -9.60
N LYS A 407 -16.66 5.17 -9.47
CA LYS A 407 -16.48 6.48 -8.81
C LYS A 407 -15.99 7.49 -9.84
N GLU A 408 -16.54 8.71 -9.79
CA GLU A 408 -16.08 9.82 -10.64
C GLU A 408 -14.75 10.37 -10.10
N GLY A 409 -13.76 10.50 -10.97
CA GLY A 409 -12.46 11.11 -10.68
C GLY A 409 -12.26 12.43 -11.45
N TRP A 410 -11.01 12.85 -11.64
CA TRP A 410 -10.69 14.02 -12.47
C TRP A 410 -10.53 13.60 -13.94
N ASN A 411 -11.51 13.97 -14.79
CA ASN A 411 -11.56 13.58 -16.21
C ASN A 411 -11.45 12.06 -16.48
N ARG A 412 -11.70 11.24 -15.45
CA ARG A 412 -11.64 9.78 -15.50
C ARG A 412 -12.71 9.16 -14.60
N TYR A 413 -12.96 7.88 -14.79
CA TYR A 413 -13.69 7.06 -13.84
C TYR A 413 -12.71 6.14 -13.11
N ILE A 414 -13.08 5.71 -11.91
CA ILE A 414 -12.30 4.79 -11.08
C ILE A 414 -13.22 3.62 -10.73
N CYS A 415 -12.80 2.40 -11.06
CA CYS A 415 -13.56 1.20 -10.73
C CYS A 415 -13.04 0.59 -9.42
N ASP A 416 -13.91 0.55 -8.40
CA ASP A 416 -13.66 -0.21 -7.19
C ASP A 416 -14.08 -1.66 -7.44
N CYS A 417 -13.09 -2.51 -7.75
CA CYS A 417 -13.27 -3.93 -7.97
C CYS A 417 -13.19 -4.74 -6.66
N THR A 418 -12.93 -4.09 -5.51
CA THR A 418 -12.80 -4.78 -4.22
C THR A 418 -14.13 -5.43 -3.85
N GLY A 419 -14.17 -6.77 -3.84
CA GLY A 419 -15.37 -7.57 -3.56
C GLY A 419 -16.06 -8.19 -4.78
N THR A 420 -15.57 -7.96 -6.00
CA THR A 420 -16.15 -8.55 -7.23
C THR A 420 -15.54 -9.91 -7.58
N GLY A 421 -14.30 -10.18 -7.15
CA GLY A 421 -13.50 -11.30 -7.65
C GLY A 421 -12.80 -11.00 -8.98
N PHE A 422 -12.80 -9.73 -9.38
CA PHE A 422 -12.10 -9.23 -10.56
C PHE A 422 -11.16 -8.09 -10.17
N LEU A 423 -10.21 -7.80 -11.05
CA LEU A 423 -9.21 -6.73 -10.99
C LEU A 423 -9.08 -6.07 -12.38
N GLY A 424 -8.16 -5.12 -12.50
CA GLY A 424 -7.97 -4.33 -13.73
C GLY A 424 -8.64 -2.97 -13.67
N GLY A 425 -8.39 -2.13 -14.66
CA GLY A 425 -8.91 -0.76 -14.69
C GLY A 425 -10.44 -0.69 -14.72
N ASN A 426 -11.08 -1.73 -15.28
CA ASN A 426 -12.51 -1.83 -15.50
C ASN A 426 -13.11 -3.09 -14.85
N CYS A 427 -12.39 -3.75 -13.93
CA CYS A 427 -12.79 -5.03 -13.33
C CYS A 427 -12.98 -6.15 -14.37
N GLU A 428 -12.17 -6.17 -15.42
CA GLU A 428 -12.25 -7.09 -16.55
C GLU A 428 -11.41 -8.35 -16.39
N ILE A 429 -10.44 -8.35 -15.47
CA ILE A 429 -9.49 -9.44 -15.26
C ILE A 429 -9.97 -10.29 -14.06
N GLU A 430 -10.13 -11.59 -14.24
CA GLU A 430 -10.53 -12.48 -13.14
C GLU A 430 -9.41 -12.59 -12.09
N ALA A 431 -9.73 -12.34 -10.83
CA ALA A 431 -8.76 -12.37 -9.75
C ALA A 431 -8.42 -13.80 -9.33
N THR A 432 -7.14 -14.03 -9.05
CA THR A 432 -6.61 -15.34 -8.70
C THR A 432 -7.20 -15.90 -7.41
N VAL A 433 -7.64 -17.16 -7.48
CA VAL A 433 -8.08 -17.94 -6.32
C VAL A 433 -6.93 -18.82 -5.83
N LEU A 434 -6.71 -18.84 -4.52
CA LEU A 434 -5.73 -19.70 -3.85
C LEU A 434 -6.44 -20.59 -2.81
N SER A 435 -6.17 -21.89 -2.85
CA SER A 435 -6.81 -22.92 -2.02
C SER A 435 -5.90 -23.40 -0.90
N TYR A 436 -6.45 -23.56 0.30
CA TYR A 436 -5.75 -23.95 1.52
C TYR A 436 -6.47 -25.13 2.19
N ASP A 437 -5.70 -26.13 2.61
CA ASP A 437 -6.21 -27.33 3.28
C ASP A 437 -5.86 -27.38 4.78
N GLY A 438 -5.40 -26.27 5.36
CA GLY A 438 -4.95 -26.20 6.76
C GLY A 438 -3.48 -26.57 6.97
N SER A 439 -2.79 -27.08 5.95
CA SER A 439 -1.34 -27.33 5.93
C SER A 439 -0.58 -26.44 4.94
N MET A 440 -1.31 -25.54 4.28
CA MET A 440 -0.81 -24.69 3.20
C MET A 440 -0.68 -23.23 3.63
N TYR A 441 0.30 -22.53 3.07
CA TYR A 441 0.54 -21.11 3.27
C TYR A 441 0.96 -20.41 1.98
N LEU A 442 0.81 -19.09 1.99
CA LEU A 442 1.53 -18.16 1.11
C LEU A 442 2.18 -17.10 2.01
N LYS A 443 3.44 -16.81 1.73
CA LYS A 443 4.26 -15.82 2.41
C LYS A 443 4.92 -14.91 1.39
N VAL A 444 4.55 -13.64 1.41
CA VAL A 444 5.21 -12.59 0.63
C VAL A 444 6.26 -11.95 1.52
N ILE A 445 7.54 -12.05 1.13
CA ILE A 445 8.66 -11.50 1.88
C ILE A 445 8.99 -10.12 1.30
N MET A 446 8.84 -9.07 2.10
CA MET A 446 9.10 -7.72 1.61
C MET A 446 10.59 -7.53 1.29
N PRO A 447 10.94 -6.93 0.14
CA PRO A 447 12.34 -6.64 -0.20
C PRO A 447 13.05 -5.75 0.81
N ARG A 448 12.29 -4.93 1.54
CA ARG A 448 12.75 -4.06 2.63
C ARG A 448 11.73 -4.13 3.76
N THR A 449 12.17 -3.86 4.98
CA THR A 449 11.24 -3.70 6.11
C THR A 449 10.30 -2.54 5.83
N LEU A 450 9.00 -2.79 5.98
CA LEU A 450 7.99 -1.77 5.77
C LEU A 450 7.53 -1.22 7.12
N HIS A 451 7.41 0.10 7.17
CA HIS A 451 6.85 0.85 8.29
C HIS A 451 5.69 1.69 7.76
N THR A 452 4.49 1.45 8.29
CA THR A 452 3.26 2.10 7.79
C THR A 452 2.43 2.66 8.95
N GLU A 453 1.77 3.80 8.73
CA GLU A 453 0.72 4.32 9.63
C GLU A 453 -0.68 4.28 9.01
N ALA A 454 -0.77 3.89 7.75
CA ALA A 454 -2.01 3.79 7.01
C ALA A 454 -1.96 2.61 6.06
N GLU A 455 -3.04 1.84 6.02
CA GLU A 455 -3.15 0.65 5.18
C GLU A 455 -4.57 0.53 4.61
N ASP A 456 -4.64 0.10 3.35
CA ASP A 456 -5.87 -0.35 2.71
C ASP A 456 -5.72 -1.83 2.38
N VAL A 457 -6.50 -2.66 3.04
CA VAL A 457 -6.51 -4.12 2.85
C VAL A 457 -7.85 -4.53 2.26
N ALA A 458 -7.85 -5.37 1.24
CA ALA A 458 -9.04 -6.06 0.79
C ALA A 458 -8.73 -7.51 0.43
N LEU A 459 -9.66 -8.43 0.72
CA LEU A 459 -9.61 -9.81 0.25
C LEU A 459 -11.03 -10.39 0.22
N ARG A 460 -11.20 -11.49 -0.51
CA ARG A 460 -12.39 -12.33 -0.42
C ARG A 460 -12.01 -13.69 0.12
N PHE A 461 -12.91 -14.30 0.89
CA PHE A 461 -12.72 -15.66 1.40
C PHE A 461 -13.99 -16.49 1.26
N MET A 462 -13.79 -17.80 1.24
CA MET A 462 -14.84 -18.82 1.30
C MET A 462 -14.37 -19.94 2.22
N SER A 463 -15.16 -20.29 3.25
CA SER A 463 -14.84 -21.39 4.17
C SER A 463 -16.09 -22.00 4.80
N GLN A 464 -15.98 -23.27 5.20
CA GLN A 464 -16.93 -23.96 6.08
C GLN A 464 -16.53 -23.86 7.56
N ARG A 465 -15.29 -23.44 7.85
CA ARG A 465 -14.77 -23.33 9.21
C ARG A 465 -15.15 -21.99 9.84
N ALA A 466 -15.49 -22.04 11.11
CA ALA A 466 -15.77 -20.85 11.92
C ALA A 466 -14.49 -20.13 12.39
N TYR A 467 -13.32 -20.73 12.16
CA TYR A 467 -12.02 -20.26 12.60
C TYR A 467 -10.95 -20.42 11.51
N GLY A 468 -9.99 -19.50 11.46
CA GLY A 468 -8.82 -19.63 10.59
C GLY A 468 -8.20 -18.28 10.20
N LEU A 469 -6.87 -18.27 9.98
CA LEU A 469 -6.12 -17.09 9.56
C LEU A 469 -6.42 -16.72 8.09
N LEU A 470 -7.03 -15.56 7.86
CA LEU A 470 -7.20 -15.04 6.50
C LEU A 470 -5.92 -14.38 6.01
N MET A 471 -5.33 -13.51 6.84
CA MET A 471 -4.16 -12.70 6.50
C MET A 471 -3.49 -12.17 7.78
N ALA A 472 -2.17 -12.06 7.78
CA ALA A 472 -1.43 -11.30 8.78
C ALA A 472 -0.22 -10.60 8.16
N THR A 473 0.09 -9.39 8.63
CA THR A 473 1.45 -8.86 8.54
C THR A 473 2.27 -9.39 9.71
N THR A 474 3.54 -9.77 9.48
CA THR A 474 4.44 -10.31 10.51
C THR A 474 5.80 -9.63 10.48
N SER A 475 6.36 -9.33 11.65
CA SER A 475 7.74 -8.83 11.79
C SER A 475 8.69 -9.92 12.27
N LYS A 476 9.95 -9.85 11.82
CA LYS A 476 11.07 -10.67 12.31
C LYS A 476 11.70 -10.09 13.58
N GLU A 477 11.30 -8.89 14.00
CA GLU A 477 11.91 -8.13 15.09
C GLU A 477 10.91 -7.79 16.22
N SER A 478 9.60 -7.82 15.94
CA SER A 478 8.56 -7.48 16.92
C SER A 478 7.34 -8.40 16.82
N ALA A 479 6.41 -8.23 17.77
CA ALA A 479 5.09 -8.87 17.76
C ALA A 479 4.03 -8.04 16.99
N ASP A 480 4.47 -7.01 16.25
CA ASP A 480 3.57 -6.10 15.58
C ASP A 480 2.87 -6.81 14.43
N THR A 481 1.56 -6.58 14.33
CA THR A 481 0.74 -7.25 13.33
C THR A 481 -0.55 -6.50 13.07
N LEU A 482 -0.96 -6.50 11.80
CA LEU A 482 -2.32 -6.29 11.34
C LEU A 482 -2.83 -7.63 10.82
N ARG A 483 -3.85 -8.18 11.48
CA ARG A 483 -4.32 -9.55 11.26
C ARG A 483 -5.81 -9.62 11.05
N LEU A 484 -6.22 -10.42 10.07
CA LEU A 484 -7.60 -10.80 9.78
C LEU A 484 -7.77 -12.30 10.01
N GLU A 485 -8.74 -12.68 10.83
CA GLU A 485 -9.05 -14.08 11.14
C GLU A 485 -10.56 -14.32 11.23
N LEU A 486 -10.98 -15.55 10.96
CA LEU A 486 -12.30 -16.03 11.37
C LEU A 486 -12.25 -16.39 12.85
N ASP A 487 -13.21 -15.90 13.62
CA ASP A 487 -13.37 -16.15 15.06
C ASP A 487 -14.86 -16.34 15.39
N GLY A 488 -15.28 -17.60 15.55
CA GLY A 488 -16.67 -17.97 15.82
C GLY A 488 -17.62 -17.58 14.68
N GLY A 489 -17.18 -17.71 13.42
CA GLY A 489 -17.98 -17.39 12.23
C GLY A 489 -18.15 -15.88 11.98
N ARG A 490 -17.29 -15.05 12.57
CA ARG A 490 -17.19 -13.61 12.33
C ARG A 490 -15.77 -13.29 11.86
N VAL A 491 -15.59 -12.20 11.11
CA VAL A 491 -14.25 -11.71 10.78
C VAL A 491 -13.79 -10.80 11.91
N LYS A 492 -12.57 -11.03 12.37
CA LYS A 492 -11.92 -10.28 13.41
C LYS A 492 -10.65 -9.63 12.88
N LEU A 493 -10.61 -8.30 12.96
CA LEU A 493 -9.41 -7.49 12.77
C LEU A 493 -8.70 -7.35 14.11
N THR A 494 -7.40 -7.66 14.13
CA THR A 494 -6.51 -7.39 15.27
C THR A 494 -5.35 -6.52 14.81
N VAL A 495 -5.15 -5.38 15.47
CA VAL A 495 -3.96 -4.53 15.29
C VAL A 495 -3.21 -4.49 16.60
N ASN A 496 -1.98 -5.00 16.63
CA ASN A 496 -1.13 -4.98 17.81
C ASN A 496 0.18 -4.28 17.45
N LEU A 497 0.52 -3.23 18.21
CA LEU A 497 1.75 -2.44 18.05
C LEU A 497 2.56 -2.43 19.37
N GLY A 498 2.67 -3.60 20.01
CA GLY A 498 3.42 -3.80 21.26
C GLY A 498 2.76 -3.33 22.56
N LYS A 499 1.64 -2.59 22.52
CA LYS A 499 0.89 -2.12 23.71
C LYS A 499 -0.37 -2.95 24.03
N GLY A 500 -0.56 -4.05 23.31
CA GLY A 500 -1.75 -4.90 23.41
C GLY A 500 -2.59 -4.85 22.14
N PRO A 501 -3.44 -5.86 21.90
CA PRO A 501 -4.23 -5.96 20.68
C PRO A 501 -5.47 -5.07 20.71
N GLU A 502 -5.65 -4.26 19.67
CA GLU A 502 -6.90 -3.57 19.35
C GLU A 502 -7.73 -4.46 18.41
N ILE A 503 -9.02 -4.65 18.74
CA ILE A 503 -9.86 -5.67 18.10
C ILE A 503 -11.17 -5.06 17.58
N LEU A 504 -11.50 -5.33 16.31
CA LEU A 504 -12.82 -5.11 15.72
C LEU A 504 -13.35 -6.44 15.16
N MET A 505 -14.67 -6.68 15.28
CA MET A 505 -15.31 -7.90 14.77
C MET A 505 -16.57 -7.57 14.00
N ALA A 506 -16.69 -8.06 12.76
CA ALA A 506 -17.83 -7.80 11.88
C ALA A 506 -18.37 -9.09 11.23
N GLY A 507 -19.63 -9.02 10.80
CA GLY A 507 -20.38 -10.15 10.20
C GLY A 507 -20.82 -11.20 11.22
N GLN A 508 -21.56 -12.21 10.75
CA GLN A 508 -22.03 -13.37 11.52
C GLN A 508 -22.27 -14.56 10.58
N LYS A 509 -22.00 -15.78 11.04
CA LYS A 509 -22.23 -17.04 10.30
C LYS A 509 -21.57 -17.07 8.91
N LEU A 510 -20.40 -16.45 8.79
CA LEU A 510 -19.64 -16.32 7.53
C LEU A 510 -18.93 -17.61 7.08
N ASN A 511 -19.20 -18.71 7.77
CA ASN A 511 -18.67 -20.03 7.48
C ASN A 511 -19.72 -20.89 6.75
N ASP A 512 -20.48 -20.26 5.86
CA ASP A 512 -21.58 -20.85 5.10
C ASP A 512 -21.12 -21.50 3.78
N ASN A 513 -19.85 -21.34 3.43
CA ASN A 513 -19.20 -21.75 2.18
C ASN A 513 -19.56 -20.90 0.96
N GLU A 514 -19.95 -19.64 1.18
CA GLU A 514 -20.11 -18.63 0.13
C GLU A 514 -18.94 -17.64 0.13
N TRP A 515 -18.82 -16.84 -0.92
CA TRP A 515 -17.81 -15.78 -1.00
C TRP A 515 -18.21 -14.57 -0.17
N HIS A 516 -17.37 -14.21 0.79
CA HIS A 516 -17.48 -12.96 1.55
C HIS A 516 -16.34 -12.01 1.21
N SER A 517 -16.60 -10.71 1.26
CA SER A 517 -15.62 -9.66 0.97
C SER A 517 -15.25 -8.92 2.25
N VAL A 518 -13.95 -8.78 2.51
CA VAL A 518 -13.40 -8.07 3.68
C VAL A 518 -12.60 -6.87 3.19
N LYS A 519 -12.83 -5.70 3.79
CA LYS A 519 -12.06 -4.49 3.57
C LYS A 519 -11.67 -3.86 4.90
N VAL A 520 -10.40 -3.50 5.05
CA VAL A 520 -9.89 -2.75 6.18
C VAL A 520 -9.30 -1.44 5.68
N VAL A 521 -9.67 -0.36 6.34
CA VAL A 521 -9.05 0.96 6.15
C VAL A 521 -8.50 1.38 7.50
N ARG A 522 -7.17 1.54 7.59
CA ARG A 522 -6.51 2.07 8.77
C ARG A 522 -5.86 3.41 8.46
N ARG A 523 -6.09 4.40 9.31
CA ARG A 523 -5.52 5.76 9.22
C ARG A 523 -5.04 6.20 10.60
N GLY A 524 -3.77 5.95 10.89
CA GLY A 524 -3.18 6.12 12.21
C GLY A 524 -3.91 5.28 13.25
N ARG A 525 -4.66 5.94 14.13
CA ARG A 525 -5.46 5.30 15.18
C ARG A 525 -6.86 4.88 14.73
N ASN A 526 -7.34 5.39 13.60
CA ASN A 526 -8.68 5.10 13.13
C ASN A 526 -8.67 3.76 12.37
N LEU A 527 -9.59 2.88 12.73
CA LEU A 527 -9.78 1.57 12.13
C LEU A 527 -11.19 1.50 11.56
N GLN A 528 -11.30 0.97 10.35
CA GLN A 528 -12.57 0.63 9.74
C GLN A 528 -12.49 -0.80 9.21
N LEU A 529 -13.46 -1.63 9.59
CA LEU A 529 -13.61 -3.01 9.12
C LEU A 529 -14.97 -3.14 8.43
N SER A 530 -14.95 -3.46 7.14
CA SER A 530 -16.13 -3.76 6.35
C SER A 530 -16.13 -5.23 5.96
N VAL A 531 -17.26 -5.91 6.20
CA VAL A 531 -17.51 -7.30 5.77
C VAL A 531 -18.83 -7.30 5.02
N ASP A 532 -18.75 -7.60 3.72
CA ASP A 532 -19.83 -7.43 2.76
C ASP A 532 -20.44 -6.02 2.86
N ASN A 533 -21.69 -5.91 3.33
CA ASN A 533 -22.42 -4.64 3.47
C ASN A 533 -22.35 -4.05 4.89
N VAL A 534 -21.67 -4.71 5.84
CA VAL A 534 -21.58 -4.28 7.24
C VAL A 534 -20.26 -3.58 7.46
N THR A 535 -20.28 -2.35 7.96
CA THR A 535 -19.07 -1.57 8.27
C THR A 535 -19.07 -1.17 9.73
N LEU A 536 -17.93 -1.38 10.39
CA LEU A 536 -17.67 -0.96 11.77
C LEU A 536 -16.44 -0.07 11.81
N GLU A 537 -16.52 0.95 12.66
CA GLU A 537 -15.41 1.87 12.92
C GLU A 537 -14.94 1.68 14.37
N GLY A 538 -13.65 1.87 14.57
CA GLY A 538 -12.99 1.79 15.86
C GLY A 538 -11.80 2.75 15.93
N GLN A 539 -11.32 2.96 17.15
CA GLN A 539 -10.17 3.80 17.39
C GLN A 539 -9.23 3.09 18.35
N MET A 540 -7.95 3.03 17.99
CA MET A 540 -6.91 2.42 18.80
C MET A 540 -6.61 3.23 20.05
N THR A 541 -6.30 2.53 21.15
CA THR A 541 -5.81 3.15 22.38
C THR A 541 -4.30 3.40 22.31
N GLY A 542 -3.84 4.45 22.99
CA GLY A 542 -2.45 4.89 22.97
C GLY A 542 -2.06 5.72 21.74
N ASP A 543 -0.83 6.24 21.76
CA ASP A 543 -0.33 7.18 20.75
C ASP A 543 0.56 6.52 19.69
N HIS A 544 0.81 5.21 19.78
CA HIS A 544 1.65 4.52 18.81
C HIS A 544 0.81 4.11 17.60
N THR A 545 1.24 4.54 16.41
CA THR A 545 0.51 4.37 15.14
C THR A 545 1.29 3.59 14.11
N ARG A 546 2.59 3.34 14.31
CA ARG A 546 3.45 2.74 13.30
C ARG A 546 3.42 1.22 13.38
N LEU A 547 3.14 0.58 12.25
CA LEU A 547 3.17 -0.87 12.06
C LEU A 547 4.45 -1.23 11.32
N GLU A 548 5.24 -2.14 11.89
CA GLU A 548 6.39 -2.73 11.22
C GLU A 548 6.06 -4.14 10.74
N PHE A 549 6.43 -4.46 9.50
CA PHE A 549 6.35 -5.83 9.02
C PHE A 549 7.39 -6.17 7.94
N HIS A 550 7.72 -7.45 7.90
CA HIS A 550 8.65 -8.06 6.95
C HIS A 550 7.94 -9.00 5.99
N ASN A 551 6.79 -9.56 6.39
CA ASN A 551 6.04 -10.49 5.56
C ASN A 551 4.54 -10.19 5.59
N ILE A 552 3.86 -10.55 4.50
CA ILE A 552 2.41 -10.75 4.45
C ILE A 552 2.19 -12.25 4.34
N GLU A 553 1.40 -12.81 5.24
CA GLU A 553 1.18 -14.26 5.35
C GLU A 553 -0.30 -14.60 5.32
N THR A 554 -0.64 -15.69 4.63
CA THR A 554 -1.99 -16.26 4.56
C THR A 554 -1.93 -17.77 4.76
N GLY A 555 -3.02 -18.39 5.18
CA GLY A 555 -3.06 -19.84 5.42
C GLY A 555 -2.46 -20.22 6.78
N ILE A 556 -1.15 -20.04 6.93
CA ILE A 556 -0.40 -20.32 8.16
C ILE A 556 0.49 -19.12 8.48
N MET A 557 0.53 -18.75 9.76
CA MET A 557 1.50 -17.77 10.25
C MET A 557 2.82 -18.49 10.59
N THR A 558 3.77 -18.42 9.66
CA THR A 558 5.09 -19.07 9.76
C THR A 558 6.05 -18.28 10.64
N GLU A 559 6.06 -16.94 10.54
CA GLU A 559 6.83 -16.09 11.45
C GLU A 559 6.03 -15.81 12.71
N ARG A 560 6.48 -16.41 13.82
CA ARG A 560 5.76 -16.40 15.11
C ARG A 560 6.68 -16.20 16.30
N ARG A 561 7.93 -15.77 16.08
CA ARG A 561 8.94 -15.67 17.14
C ARG A 561 8.50 -14.83 18.34
N PHE A 562 7.77 -13.74 18.09
CA PHE A 562 7.32 -12.80 19.13
C PHE A 562 5.81 -12.84 19.39
N ILE A 563 5.06 -13.65 18.66
CA ILE A 563 3.60 -13.73 18.78
C ILE A 563 3.24 -14.92 19.66
N SER A 564 2.61 -14.65 20.80
CA SER A 564 2.24 -15.67 21.80
C SER A 564 0.98 -16.45 21.44
N VAL A 565 0.04 -15.81 20.73
CA VAL A 565 -1.25 -16.42 20.35
C VAL A 565 -1.36 -16.43 18.84
N VAL A 566 -1.25 -17.64 18.27
CA VAL A 566 -1.33 -17.89 16.83
C VAL A 566 -2.74 -18.37 16.51
N PRO A 567 -3.41 -17.84 15.47
CA PRO A 567 -4.71 -18.33 15.04
C PRO A 567 -4.57 -19.73 14.45
N SER A 568 -5.68 -20.44 14.31
CA SER A 568 -5.65 -21.71 13.59
C SER A 568 -5.39 -21.49 12.10
N ASN A 569 -4.80 -22.49 11.46
CA ASN A 569 -4.52 -22.46 10.04
C ASN A 569 -5.84 -22.38 9.25
N PHE A 570 -5.82 -21.86 8.03
CA PHE A 570 -7.03 -21.69 7.22
C PHE A 570 -7.32 -22.90 6.34
N ILE A 571 -8.60 -23.27 6.25
CA ILE A 571 -9.12 -24.23 5.28
C ILE A 571 -10.19 -23.50 4.47
N GLY A 572 -9.98 -23.40 3.16
CA GLY A 572 -10.88 -22.68 2.26
C GLY A 572 -10.16 -22.04 1.10
N HIS A 573 -10.80 -21.02 0.53
CA HIS A 573 -10.28 -20.27 -0.60
C HIS A 573 -10.12 -18.80 -0.26
N LEU A 574 -9.03 -18.19 -0.72
CA LEU A 574 -8.84 -16.74 -0.73
C LEU A 574 -8.79 -16.24 -2.18
N GLN A 575 -9.29 -15.03 -2.42
CA GLN A 575 -9.26 -14.37 -3.71
C GLN A 575 -9.00 -12.88 -3.56
N GLY A 576 -8.24 -12.29 -4.49
CA GLY A 576 -8.08 -10.83 -4.60
C GLY A 576 -7.49 -10.14 -3.38
N LEU A 577 -6.42 -10.72 -2.79
CA LEU A 577 -5.67 -10.07 -1.70
C LEU A 577 -4.98 -8.80 -2.24
N MET A 578 -5.50 -7.65 -1.82
CA MET A 578 -4.98 -6.33 -2.12
C MET A 578 -4.48 -5.69 -0.83
N LEU A 579 -3.23 -5.24 -0.81
CA LEU A 579 -2.71 -4.38 0.25
C LEU A 579 -2.07 -3.15 -0.39
N ASN A 580 -2.55 -1.96 -0.02
CA ASN A 580 -2.09 -0.66 -0.52
C ASN A 580 -2.05 -0.60 -2.06
N GLY A 581 -3.08 -1.15 -2.71
CA GLY A 581 -3.22 -1.18 -4.17
C GLY A 581 -2.48 -2.33 -4.87
N VAL A 582 -1.71 -3.15 -4.16
CA VAL A 582 -0.92 -4.26 -4.74
C VAL A 582 -1.68 -5.59 -4.66
N PRO A 583 -2.00 -6.26 -5.80
CA PRO A 583 -2.72 -7.53 -5.83
C PRO A 583 -1.76 -8.73 -5.67
N TYR A 584 -1.42 -9.07 -4.43
CA TYR A 584 -0.35 -10.04 -4.15
C TYR A 584 -0.60 -11.46 -4.65
N LEU A 585 -1.85 -11.97 -4.63
CA LEU A 585 -2.12 -13.32 -5.16
C LEU A 585 -1.83 -13.41 -6.66
N ASP A 586 -2.20 -12.37 -7.40
CA ASP A 586 -2.07 -12.29 -8.84
C ASP A 586 -0.60 -12.09 -9.26
N GLN A 587 0.11 -11.17 -8.59
CA GLN A 587 1.53 -10.96 -8.85
C GLN A 587 2.37 -12.22 -8.54
N CYS A 588 2.07 -12.93 -7.45
CA CYS A 588 2.75 -14.20 -7.15
C CYS A 588 2.44 -15.28 -8.19
N LYS A 589 1.21 -15.37 -8.70
CA LYS A 589 0.82 -16.35 -9.74
C LYS A 589 1.50 -16.06 -11.08
N ASN A 590 1.53 -14.80 -11.47
CA ASN A 590 2.06 -14.36 -12.75
C ASN A 590 3.60 -14.34 -12.78
N GLY A 591 4.24 -14.33 -11.60
CA GLY A 591 5.68 -14.21 -11.48
C GLY A 591 6.18 -12.77 -11.62
N ASP A 592 5.30 -11.78 -11.43
CA ASP A 592 5.64 -10.35 -11.46
C ASP A 592 6.58 -9.98 -10.31
N ILE A 593 6.51 -10.75 -9.22
CA ILE A 593 7.37 -10.64 -8.04
C ILE A 593 8.02 -11.99 -7.73
N SER A 594 9.31 -11.96 -7.36
CA SER A 594 10.10 -13.17 -7.08
C SER A 594 10.15 -13.55 -5.60
N TYR A 595 9.59 -12.72 -4.72
CA TYR A 595 9.67 -12.84 -3.27
C TYR A 595 8.41 -13.45 -2.63
N CYS A 596 7.76 -14.38 -3.35
CA CYS A 596 6.66 -15.19 -2.84
C CYS A 596 7.12 -16.62 -2.53
N GLU A 597 6.80 -17.11 -1.34
CA GLU A 597 6.99 -18.50 -0.93
C GLU A 597 5.61 -19.11 -0.64
N LEU A 598 5.24 -20.20 -1.32
CA LEU A 598 3.97 -20.88 -1.07
C LEU A 598 4.04 -22.38 -1.33
N ASN A 599 3.20 -23.12 -0.61
CA ASN A 599 2.82 -24.51 -0.92
C ASN A 599 1.29 -24.65 -1.14
N ALA A 600 0.55 -23.54 -1.06
CA ALA A 600 -0.86 -23.46 -1.42
C ALA A 600 -1.08 -23.70 -2.91
N ARG A 601 -2.31 -24.04 -3.31
CA ARG A 601 -2.60 -24.43 -4.69
C ARG A 601 -3.52 -23.43 -5.38
N PHE A 602 -3.10 -22.94 -6.55
CA PHE A 602 -3.91 -22.03 -7.37
C PHE A 602 -5.17 -22.72 -7.91
N GLY A 603 -6.24 -21.92 -8.08
CA GLY A 603 -7.54 -22.38 -8.56
C GLY A 603 -8.40 -23.03 -7.47
N MET A 604 -9.72 -22.95 -7.66
CA MET A 604 -10.72 -23.53 -6.77
C MET A 604 -10.75 -25.06 -6.88
N ARG A 605 -10.94 -25.74 -5.76
CA ARG A 605 -10.98 -27.22 -5.67
C ARG A 605 -11.78 -27.65 -4.45
N HIS A 606 -12.38 -28.83 -4.50
CA HIS A 606 -12.95 -29.42 -3.29
C HIS A 606 -11.81 -29.78 -2.33
N ILE A 607 -11.90 -29.31 -1.08
CA ILE A 607 -10.85 -29.51 -0.07
C ILE A 607 -11.24 -30.70 0.82
N ILE A 608 -10.34 -31.67 0.91
CA ILE A 608 -10.34 -32.76 1.89
C ILE A 608 -9.02 -32.66 2.64
N ALA A 609 -9.04 -32.11 3.85
CA ALA A 609 -7.85 -31.86 4.64
C ALA A 609 -7.49 -33.07 5.52
N ASP A 610 -6.23 -33.48 5.50
CA ASP A 610 -5.66 -34.57 6.32
C ASP A 610 -6.60 -35.78 6.53
N PRO A 611 -6.98 -36.50 5.44
CA PRO A 611 -7.86 -37.64 5.57
C PRO A 611 -7.21 -38.80 6.35
N VAL A 612 -7.99 -39.45 7.22
CA VAL A 612 -7.57 -40.57 8.06
C VAL A 612 -8.61 -41.69 8.01
N THR A 613 -8.15 -42.92 7.77
CA THR A 613 -8.96 -44.15 7.66
C THR A 613 -8.98 -44.94 8.96
N PHE A 614 -10.17 -45.26 9.45
CA PHE A 614 -10.46 -46.21 10.52
C PHE A 614 -10.84 -47.55 9.88
N ARG A 615 -9.91 -48.51 9.82
CA ARG A 615 -10.10 -49.76 9.06
C ARG A 615 -11.14 -50.70 9.67
N ASN A 616 -11.29 -50.69 10.99
CA ASN A 616 -12.13 -51.63 11.73
C ASN A 616 -13.02 -50.85 12.70
N LYS A 617 -14.22 -51.36 12.97
CA LYS A 617 -15.14 -50.75 13.96
C LYS A 617 -14.62 -50.73 15.41
N GLY A 618 -13.51 -51.42 15.70
CA GLY A 618 -12.83 -51.34 16.98
C GLY A 618 -11.70 -50.31 17.02
N SER A 619 -11.39 -49.66 15.89
CA SER A 619 -10.33 -48.65 15.81
C SER A 619 -10.84 -47.31 16.33
N TYR A 620 -10.04 -46.64 17.17
CA TYR A 620 -10.36 -45.29 17.65
C TYR A 620 -9.11 -44.53 18.08
N LEU A 621 -9.26 -43.22 18.20
CA LEU A 621 -8.26 -42.30 18.70
C LEU A 621 -8.81 -41.58 19.95
N ALA A 622 -7.96 -41.37 20.95
CA ALA A 622 -8.26 -40.52 22.09
C ALA A 622 -7.43 -39.23 22.00
N LEU A 623 -8.08 -38.07 22.06
CA LEU A 623 -7.49 -36.74 22.01
C LEU A 623 -7.71 -36.01 23.33
N ALA A 624 -7.06 -34.85 23.49
CA ALA A 624 -7.33 -33.94 24.60
C ALA A 624 -8.80 -33.51 24.62
N THR A 625 -9.32 -33.22 25.83
CA THR A 625 -10.71 -32.82 26.06
C THR A 625 -11.13 -31.66 25.16
N LEU A 626 -12.32 -31.79 24.55
CA LEU A 626 -12.90 -30.74 23.72
C LEU A 626 -13.16 -29.47 24.55
N GLN A 627 -12.61 -28.35 24.08
CA GLN A 627 -12.76 -27.04 24.72
C GLN A 627 -14.06 -26.38 24.21
N ALA A 628 -15.22 -26.67 24.83
CA ALA A 628 -16.54 -26.27 24.33
C ALA A 628 -17.39 -25.49 25.37
N TYR A 629 -16.84 -24.41 25.95
CA TYR A 629 -17.44 -23.67 27.05
C TYR A 629 -18.73 -22.91 26.69
N ALA A 630 -18.65 -21.70 26.15
CA ALA A 630 -19.81 -20.81 25.92
C ALA A 630 -20.45 -20.97 24.53
N SER A 631 -19.64 -21.31 23.53
CA SER A 631 -20.07 -21.67 22.19
C SER A 631 -19.21 -22.84 21.70
N MET A 632 -19.70 -23.55 20.70
CA MET A 632 -19.03 -24.72 20.15
C MET A 632 -19.23 -24.73 18.63
N HIS A 633 -18.15 -24.98 17.90
CA HIS A 633 -18.18 -25.22 16.46
C HIS A 633 -17.33 -26.44 16.13
N LEU A 634 -17.98 -27.51 15.71
CA LEU A 634 -17.32 -28.71 15.19
C LEU A 634 -17.59 -28.79 13.70
N PHE A 635 -16.55 -29.10 12.95
CA PHE A 635 -16.65 -29.41 11.54
C PHE A 635 -15.80 -30.64 11.24
N PHE A 636 -16.32 -31.54 10.42
CA PHE A 636 -15.54 -32.64 9.86
C PHE A 636 -16.24 -33.18 8.62
N GLN A 637 -15.48 -33.92 7.82
CA GLN A 637 -15.98 -34.67 6.68
C GLN A 637 -15.83 -36.16 6.96
N PHE A 638 -16.78 -36.96 6.48
CA PHE A 638 -16.67 -38.41 6.60
C PHE A 638 -17.04 -39.13 5.31
N LYS A 639 -16.48 -40.32 5.10
CA LYS A 639 -16.77 -41.23 3.97
C LYS A 639 -16.87 -42.67 4.46
N THR A 640 -18.01 -43.33 4.30
CA THR A 640 -18.22 -44.70 4.81
C THR A 640 -19.20 -45.51 3.97
N THR A 641 -19.12 -46.83 4.09
CA THR A 641 -20.13 -47.80 3.64
C THR A 641 -20.92 -48.42 4.80
N SER A 642 -20.52 -48.16 6.05
CA SER A 642 -21.18 -48.71 7.24
C SER A 642 -22.43 -47.90 7.58
N THR A 643 -23.53 -48.58 7.90
CA THR A 643 -24.79 -47.93 8.29
C THR A 643 -24.77 -47.39 9.72
N ASP A 644 -23.92 -47.92 10.59
CA ASP A 644 -23.92 -47.60 12.01
C ASP A 644 -22.49 -47.50 12.55
N GLY A 645 -22.23 -46.53 13.43
CA GLY A 645 -20.94 -46.38 14.11
C GLY A 645 -20.79 -45.06 14.87
N LEU A 646 -20.08 -45.11 16.00
CA LEU A 646 -19.77 -43.94 16.83
C LEU A 646 -18.64 -43.11 16.20
N LEU A 647 -18.90 -41.84 15.84
CA LEU A 647 -17.93 -40.94 15.20
C LEU A 647 -17.15 -40.12 16.23
N LEU A 648 -17.84 -39.55 17.21
CA LEU A 648 -17.26 -38.66 18.22
C LEU A 648 -17.94 -38.89 19.58
N PHE A 649 -17.17 -38.92 20.67
CA PHE A 649 -17.67 -38.99 22.04
C PHE A 649 -16.77 -38.23 23.02
N ASN A 650 -17.34 -37.34 23.83
CA ASN A 650 -16.66 -36.78 25.00
C ASN A 650 -17.65 -36.78 26.18
N SER A 651 -17.26 -37.35 27.31
CA SER A 651 -18.01 -37.22 28.58
C SER A 651 -17.75 -35.88 29.27
N GLY A 652 -18.57 -35.52 30.25
CA GLY A 652 -18.43 -34.34 31.09
C GLY A 652 -18.62 -34.65 32.58
N ASP A 653 -18.65 -33.60 33.40
CA ASP A 653 -19.00 -33.74 34.82
C ASP A 653 -20.49 -34.11 34.96
N GLY A 654 -20.80 -35.07 35.85
CA GLY A 654 -22.17 -35.51 36.08
C GLY A 654 -22.77 -36.27 34.89
N SER A 655 -23.82 -35.70 34.29
CA SER A 655 -24.52 -36.30 33.13
C SER A 655 -24.15 -35.66 31.80
N ASP A 656 -23.25 -34.68 31.78
CA ASP A 656 -22.88 -33.96 30.56
C ASP A 656 -22.15 -34.88 29.58
N PHE A 657 -22.52 -34.80 28.30
CA PHE A 657 -21.77 -35.47 27.24
C PHE A 657 -22.11 -34.87 25.88
N ILE A 658 -21.23 -35.14 24.92
CA ILE A 658 -21.46 -34.88 23.49
C ILE A 658 -21.12 -36.12 22.67
N VAL A 659 -22.00 -36.44 21.73
CA VAL A 659 -21.88 -37.57 20.81
C VAL A 659 -22.25 -37.15 19.40
N VAL A 660 -21.46 -37.59 18.43
CA VAL A 660 -21.90 -37.68 17.05
C VAL A 660 -21.79 -39.15 16.63
N GLU A 661 -22.86 -39.68 16.06
CA GLU A 661 -22.92 -41.07 15.63
C GLU A 661 -23.68 -41.22 14.30
N LEU A 662 -23.42 -42.31 13.60
CA LEU A 662 -24.17 -42.72 12.43
C LEU A 662 -25.15 -43.84 12.83
N VAL A 663 -26.43 -43.70 12.49
CA VAL A 663 -27.47 -44.67 12.83
C VAL A 663 -28.36 -44.91 11.61
N LYS A 664 -28.40 -46.15 11.11
CA LYS A 664 -29.09 -46.53 9.87
C LYS A 664 -28.74 -45.61 8.68
N GLY A 665 -27.50 -45.13 8.64
CA GLY A 665 -26.96 -44.23 7.64
C GLY A 665 -27.28 -42.75 7.84
N TYR A 666 -27.93 -42.35 8.94
CA TYR A 666 -28.23 -40.94 9.24
C TYR A 666 -27.36 -40.45 10.40
N VAL A 667 -26.82 -39.23 10.28
CA VAL A 667 -26.02 -38.61 11.35
C VAL A 667 -26.95 -38.19 12.48
N HIS A 668 -26.63 -38.62 13.70
CA HIS A 668 -27.27 -38.20 14.93
C HIS A 668 -26.28 -37.40 15.78
N TYR A 669 -26.74 -36.28 16.31
CA TYR A 669 -26.04 -35.49 17.31
C TYR A 669 -26.80 -35.62 18.63
N VAL A 670 -26.15 -36.22 19.63
CA VAL A 670 -26.73 -36.47 20.95
C VAL A 670 -25.92 -35.73 22.00
N PHE A 671 -26.59 -35.02 22.88
CA PHE A 671 -25.91 -34.22 23.91
C PHE A 671 -26.74 -34.12 25.18
N ASP A 672 -26.07 -33.89 26.30
CA ASP A 672 -26.69 -33.52 27.57
C ASP A 672 -25.89 -32.36 28.17
N LEU A 673 -26.63 -31.35 28.66
CA LEU A 673 -26.13 -30.09 29.25
C LEU A 673 -26.71 -29.91 30.67
N GLY A 674 -26.87 -31.01 31.41
CA GLY A 674 -27.47 -31.07 32.74
C GLY A 674 -29.00 -31.12 32.80
N ASN A 675 -29.70 -31.12 31.66
CA ASN A 675 -31.17 -31.14 31.57
C ASN A 675 -31.73 -32.43 30.96
N GLY A 676 -30.88 -33.45 30.79
CA GLY A 676 -31.23 -34.72 30.19
C GLY A 676 -30.83 -34.80 28.72
N PRO A 677 -30.66 -36.02 28.20
CA PRO A 677 -30.12 -36.24 26.88
C PRO A 677 -31.11 -35.82 25.78
N SER A 678 -30.62 -35.02 24.84
CA SER A 678 -31.35 -34.54 23.66
C SER A 678 -30.74 -35.14 22.39
N LEU A 679 -31.60 -35.44 21.40
CA LEU A 679 -31.20 -36.01 20.11
C LEU A 679 -31.65 -35.10 18.96
N MET A 680 -30.68 -34.69 18.14
CA MET A 680 -30.91 -34.07 16.83
C MET A 680 -30.57 -35.06 15.72
N LYS A 681 -31.49 -35.24 14.77
CA LYS A 681 -31.24 -36.04 13.58
C LYS A 681 -30.86 -35.15 12.41
N GLY A 682 -29.79 -35.52 11.71
CA GLY A 682 -29.36 -34.85 10.49
C GLY A 682 -30.45 -34.91 9.42
N ASN A 683 -30.61 -33.83 8.68
CA ASN A 683 -31.56 -33.76 7.58
C ASN A 683 -30.88 -34.20 6.28
N SER A 684 -31.02 -35.46 5.91
CA SER A 684 -30.64 -35.99 4.60
C SER A 684 -31.79 -36.81 4.01
N GLU A 685 -31.94 -36.78 2.68
CA GLU A 685 -32.95 -37.60 1.99
C GLU A 685 -32.55 -39.07 1.93
N LYS A 686 -31.25 -39.32 1.78
CA LYS A 686 -30.68 -40.65 1.63
C LYS A 686 -29.77 -40.98 2.82
N PRO A 687 -29.58 -42.28 3.10
CA PRO A 687 -28.50 -42.75 3.96
C PRO A 687 -27.14 -42.28 3.42
N LEU A 688 -26.26 -41.82 4.32
CA LEU A 688 -24.95 -41.20 4.07
C LEU A 688 -23.80 -42.22 4.07
N ASN A 689 -24.14 -43.51 4.01
CA ASN A 689 -23.19 -44.61 3.91
C ASN A 689 -23.02 -45.06 2.44
N ASP A 690 -22.96 -44.09 1.53
CA ASP A 690 -22.90 -44.25 0.07
C ASP A 690 -21.46 -44.18 -0.49
N ASN A 691 -20.46 -44.20 0.40
CA ASN A 691 -19.05 -44.06 0.07
C ASN A 691 -18.67 -42.72 -0.60
N GLN A 692 -19.48 -41.67 -0.40
CA GLN A 692 -19.14 -40.29 -0.77
C GLN A 692 -18.70 -39.49 0.47
N TRP A 693 -18.00 -38.38 0.23
CA TRP A 693 -17.66 -37.44 1.30
C TRP A 693 -18.88 -36.59 1.65
N HIS A 694 -19.23 -36.57 2.94
CA HIS A 694 -20.28 -35.71 3.48
C HIS A 694 -19.72 -34.71 4.49
N ASN A 695 -20.22 -33.49 4.44
CA ASN A 695 -19.86 -32.42 5.37
C ASN A 695 -20.77 -32.45 6.60
N VAL A 696 -20.19 -32.40 7.79
CA VAL A 696 -20.94 -32.32 9.05
C VAL A 696 -20.49 -31.10 9.84
N VAL A 697 -21.43 -30.19 10.11
CA VAL A 697 -21.23 -29.06 11.04
C VAL A 697 -22.13 -29.27 12.24
N VAL A 698 -21.55 -29.24 13.43
CA VAL A 698 -22.28 -29.22 14.70
C VAL A 698 -21.88 -27.94 15.43
N SER A 699 -22.83 -27.04 15.68
CA SER A 699 -22.54 -25.83 16.43
C SER A 699 -23.58 -25.50 17.48
N ARG A 700 -23.14 -24.78 18.52
CA ARG A 700 -23.98 -24.20 19.57
C ARG A 700 -23.56 -22.75 19.77
N ASP A 701 -24.50 -21.83 19.62
CA ASP A 701 -24.27 -20.42 19.90
C ASP A 701 -24.45 -20.07 21.38
N THR A 702 -24.15 -18.84 21.76
CA THR A 702 -24.28 -18.35 23.14
C THR A 702 -25.73 -18.25 23.63
N ASN A 703 -26.71 -18.39 22.73
CA ASN A 703 -28.14 -18.42 23.03
C ASN A 703 -28.65 -19.87 23.14
N ASN A 704 -27.76 -20.86 23.22
CA ASN A 704 -28.09 -22.28 23.27
C ASN A 704 -28.91 -22.78 22.08
N VAL A 705 -28.74 -22.15 20.91
CA VAL A 705 -29.27 -22.67 19.65
C VAL A 705 -28.25 -23.64 19.06
N HIS A 706 -28.63 -24.91 19.06
CA HIS A 706 -27.87 -25.97 18.41
C HIS A 706 -28.20 -26.01 16.92
N THR A 707 -27.18 -26.24 16.10
CA THR A 707 -27.28 -26.36 14.65
C THR A 707 -26.55 -27.62 14.21
N LEU A 708 -27.23 -28.46 13.44
CA LEU A 708 -26.67 -29.62 12.76
C LEU A 708 -26.86 -29.41 11.25
N LYS A 709 -25.76 -29.19 10.53
CA LYS A 709 -25.77 -29.07 9.06
C LYS A 709 -25.10 -30.30 8.46
N ILE A 710 -25.84 -30.99 7.59
CA ILE A 710 -25.34 -32.11 6.79
C ILE A 710 -25.34 -31.63 5.34
N ASP A 711 -24.16 -31.59 4.72
CA ASP A 711 -23.96 -31.03 3.38
C ASP A 711 -24.54 -29.62 3.28
N SER A 712 -25.66 -29.45 2.57
CA SER A 712 -26.35 -28.16 2.40
C SER A 712 -27.57 -27.97 3.33
N ARG A 713 -27.96 -28.99 4.09
CA ARG A 713 -29.22 -29.00 4.86
C ARG A 713 -28.98 -28.80 6.33
N THR A 714 -29.69 -27.83 6.90
CA THR A 714 -29.53 -27.40 8.30
C THR A 714 -30.76 -27.75 9.13
N VAL A 715 -30.52 -28.23 10.36
CA VAL A 715 -31.53 -28.41 11.41
C VAL A 715 -31.10 -27.62 12.63
N THR A 716 -32.02 -26.85 13.21
CA THR A 716 -31.77 -26.10 14.45
C THR A 716 -32.67 -26.59 15.58
N GLN A 717 -32.15 -26.55 16.81
CA GLN A 717 -32.91 -26.86 18.02
C GLN A 717 -32.47 -25.93 19.14
N HIS A 718 -33.43 -25.30 19.81
CA HIS A 718 -33.18 -24.53 21.01
C HIS A 718 -33.17 -25.46 22.23
N SER A 719 -32.16 -25.36 23.09
CA SER A 719 -32.10 -26.13 24.34
C SER A 719 -32.22 -25.20 25.55
N ASN A 720 -33.04 -25.61 26.53
CA ASN A 720 -33.19 -24.86 27.80
C ASN A 720 -32.10 -25.24 28.82
N GLY A 721 -30.99 -25.85 28.35
CA GLY A 721 -29.83 -26.39 29.09
C GLY A 721 -29.03 -25.35 29.88
N ALA A 722 -28.08 -25.83 30.70
CA ALA A 722 -27.03 -24.97 31.25
C ALA A 722 -26.31 -24.21 30.12
N ARG A 723 -25.82 -23.00 30.42
CA ARG A 723 -25.12 -22.16 29.41
C ARG A 723 -23.77 -22.73 28.97
N ASN A 724 -23.17 -23.59 29.80
CA ASN A 724 -21.86 -24.18 29.56
C ASN A 724 -21.97 -25.70 29.41
N LEU A 725 -21.11 -26.28 28.56
CA LEU A 725 -20.92 -27.72 28.44
C LEU A 725 -19.60 -28.06 29.13
N ASP A 726 -19.65 -28.65 30.33
CA ASP A 726 -18.48 -28.90 31.16
C ASP A 726 -17.90 -30.30 30.89
N LEU A 727 -17.18 -30.42 29.77
CA LEU A 727 -16.55 -31.68 29.35
C LEU A 727 -15.31 -32.03 30.19
N LYS A 728 -15.11 -33.35 30.39
CA LYS A 728 -14.01 -33.96 31.14
C LYS A 728 -13.53 -35.24 30.48
N GLY A 729 -12.28 -35.59 30.73
CA GLY A 729 -11.67 -36.78 30.16
C GLY A 729 -11.40 -36.63 28.66
N GLU A 730 -11.02 -37.73 28.04
CA GLU A 730 -10.52 -37.75 26.66
C GLU A 730 -11.65 -37.58 25.64
N LEU A 731 -11.34 -36.94 24.52
CA LEU A 731 -12.20 -36.88 23.35
C LEU A 731 -11.92 -38.10 22.47
N TYR A 732 -12.93 -38.94 22.28
CA TYR A 732 -12.84 -40.14 21.47
C TYR A 732 -13.32 -39.88 20.05
N ILE A 733 -12.50 -40.26 19.06
CA ILE A 733 -12.79 -40.16 17.62
C ILE A 733 -12.76 -41.56 17.01
N GLY A 734 -13.82 -41.90 16.25
CA GLY A 734 -13.95 -43.18 15.55
C GLY A 734 -14.47 -44.35 16.40
N GLY A 735 -14.54 -44.22 17.73
CA GLY A 735 -15.07 -45.26 18.61
C GLY A 735 -14.59 -45.10 20.05
N VAL A 736 -14.96 -46.03 20.93
CA VAL A 736 -14.52 -46.09 22.33
C VAL A 736 -14.03 -47.49 22.68
N ALA A 737 -13.45 -47.67 23.87
CA ALA A 737 -13.07 -48.99 24.36
C ALA A 737 -14.29 -49.92 24.43
N ARG A 738 -14.10 -51.22 24.14
CA ARG A 738 -15.21 -52.19 24.04
C ARG A 738 -16.08 -52.27 25.30
N SER A 739 -15.49 -52.12 26.48
CA SER A 739 -16.19 -52.10 27.76
C SER A 739 -17.05 -50.85 27.98
N MET A 740 -16.77 -49.75 27.28
CA MET A 740 -17.49 -48.49 27.45
C MET A 740 -18.84 -48.49 26.74
N TYR A 741 -19.02 -49.27 25.67
CA TYR A 741 -20.30 -49.34 24.93
C TYR A 741 -21.47 -49.79 25.81
N SER A 742 -21.23 -50.65 26.81
CA SER A 742 -22.27 -51.07 27.76
C SER A 742 -22.68 -49.99 28.77
N SER A 743 -21.85 -48.96 28.96
CA SER A 743 -22.09 -47.86 29.90
C SER A 743 -22.46 -46.54 29.22
N LEU A 744 -22.56 -46.51 27.89
CA LEU A 744 -23.00 -45.31 27.17
C LEU A 744 -24.45 -44.95 27.53
N PRO A 745 -24.79 -43.64 27.58
CA PRO A 745 -26.17 -43.17 27.74
C PRO A 745 -27.16 -43.89 26.83
N LYS A 746 -28.34 -44.26 27.38
CA LYS A 746 -29.35 -45.09 26.68
C LYS A 746 -29.83 -44.54 25.33
N LEU A 747 -29.77 -43.21 25.14
CA LEU A 747 -30.21 -42.55 23.90
C LEU A 747 -29.21 -42.75 22.74
N ILE A 748 -27.97 -43.13 23.04
CA ILE A 748 -26.94 -43.42 22.05
C ILE A 748 -27.19 -44.83 21.48
N ALA A 749 -27.32 -44.93 20.16
CA ALA A 749 -27.68 -46.18 19.50
C ALA A 749 -26.46 -47.07 19.19
N SER A 750 -25.28 -46.47 18.98
CA SER A 750 -24.06 -47.16 18.57
C SER A 750 -23.60 -48.20 19.59
N ARG A 751 -23.25 -49.39 19.12
CA ARG A 751 -22.65 -50.49 19.91
C ARG A 751 -21.29 -50.93 19.39
N ASP A 752 -20.84 -50.30 18.31
CA ASP A 752 -19.54 -50.46 17.67
C ASP A 752 -19.02 -49.06 17.25
N GLY A 753 -17.74 -48.97 16.92
CA GLY A 753 -17.12 -47.75 16.41
C GLY A 753 -17.37 -47.53 14.91
N TYR A 754 -17.01 -46.35 14.46
CA TYR A 754 -17.00 -45.95 13.07
C TYR A 754 -15.93 -46.71 12.28
N GLN A 755 -16.28 -47.08 11.05
CA GLN A 755 -15.37 -47.64 10.06
C GLN A 755 -15.53 -46.83 8.77
N GLY A 756 -14.45 -46.26 8.27
CA GLY A 756 -14.48 -45.32 7.13
C GLY A 756 -13.36 -44.29 7.25
N CYS A 757 -13.51 -43.16 6.59
CA CYS A 757 -12.55 -42.06 6.66
C CYS A 757 -13.12 -40.83 7.33
N LEU A 758 -12.29 -40.11 8.09
CA LEU A 758 -12.55 -38.76 8.57
C LEU A 758 -11.54 -37.80 7.94
N ALA A 759 -11.97 -36.58 7.66
CA ALA A 759 -11.11 -35.52 7.16
C ALA A 759 -11.59 -34.15 7.69
N SER A 760 -10.73 -33.14 7.55
CA SER A 760 -11.04 -31.74 7.84
C SER A 760 -11.61 -31.53 9.25
N VAL A 761 -11.08 -32.27 10.22
CA VAL A 761 -11.58 -32.25 11.61
C VAL A 761 -11.18 -30.94 12.29
N ASP A 762 -12.16 -30.11 12.59
CA ASP A 762 -12.07 -28.87 13.35
C ASP A 762 -12.80 -29.04 14.68
N LEU A 763 -12.05 -28.96 15.77
CA LEU A 763 -12.53 -29.11 17.14
C LEU A 763 -12.54 -27.75 17.84
N ASN A 764 -13.57 -26.95 17.56
CA ASN A 764 -13.77 -25.61 18.12
C ASN A 764 -12.58 -24.67 17.87
N GLY A 765 -12.07 -24.67 16.64
CA GLY A 765 -10.96 -23.84 16.18
C GLY A 765 -9.62 -24.58 16.14
N ARG A 766 -9.49 -25.72 16.82
CA ARG A 766 -8.26 -26.55 16.76
C ARG A 766 -8.32 -27.54 15.60
N LEU A 767 -7.27 -27.57 14.78
CA LEU A 767 -7.01 -28.61 13.78
C LEU A 767 -6.01 -29.64 14.32
N PRO A 768 -6.47 -30.73 14.96
CA PRO A 768 -5.55 -31.79 15.39
C PRO A 768 -5.04 -32.58 14.17
N ASP A 769 -3.74 -32.90 14.14
CA ASP A 769 -3.29 -34.07 13.38
C ASP A 769 -3.77 -35.30 14.14
N LEU A 770 -4.82 -35.96 13.63
CA LEU A 770 -5.49 -37.05 14.35
C LEU A 770 -4.53 -38.17 14.76
N LEU A 771 -3.45 -38.39 14.01
CA LEU A 771 -2.49 -39.46 14.30
C LEU A 771 -1.38 -38.98 15.25
N ALA A 772 -0.87 -37.77 15.07
CA ALA A 772 0.23 -37.23 15.86
C ALA A 772 -0.22 -36.67 17.23
N ASP A 773 -1.40 -36.08 17.30
CA ASP A 773 -1.95 -35.49 18.53
C ASP A 773 -2.70 -36.51 19.40
N ALA A 774 -2.87 -37.76 18.94
CA ALA A 774 -3.55 -38.81 19.68
C ALA A 774 -2.79 -39.19 20.96
N LEU A 775 -3.47 -39.08 22.10
CA LEU A 775 -3.03 -39.61 23.39
C LEU A 775 -2.96 -41.14 23.34
N HIS A 776 -3.96 -41.76 22.70
CA HIS A 776 -4.05 -43.19 22.49
C HIS A 776 -4.53 -43.52 21.08
N ARG A 777 -3.85 -44.47 20.42
CA ARG A 777 -4.24 -45.03 19.12
C ARG A 777 -4.53 -46.51 19.28
N VAL A 778 -5.80 -46.88 19.10
CA VAL A 778 -6.27 -48.26 19.26
C VAL A 778 -6.77 -48.78 17.92
N GLY A 779 -6.36 -50.00 17.56
CA GLY A 779 -6.70 -50.63 16.29
C GLY A 779 -5.87 -50.10 15.10
N GLN A 780 -6.39 -50.32 13.90
CA GLN A 780 -5.78 -49.90 12.64
C GLN A 780 -6.40 -48.58 12.18
N VAL A 781 -5.67 -47.49 12.39
CA VAL A 781 -6.01 -46.14 11.94
C VAL A 781 -4.87 -45.65 11.05
N GLU A 782 -5.11 -45.29 9.79
CA GLU A 782 -4.04 -44.97 8.82
C GLU A 782 -4.30 -43.64 8.13
N ARG A 783 -3.24 -42.97 7.66
CA ARG A 783 -3.36 -41.72 6.91
C ARG A 783 -3.82 -42.02 5.48
N GLY A 784 -4.57 -41.09 4.88
CA GLY A 784 -5.19 -41.25 3.57
C GLY A 784 -6.58 -41.88 3.62
N CYS A 785 -7.25 -41.92 2.47
CA CYS A 785 -8.60 -42.47 2.31
C CYS A 785 -8.80 -43.26 0.99
N ASP A 786 -7.70 -43.68 0.37
CA ASP A 786 -7.67 -44.33 -0.95
C ASP A 786 -7.45 -45.86 -0.88
N GLY A 787 -7.77 -46.47 0.28
CA GLY A 787 -7.48 -47.88 0.54
C GLY A 787 -6.01 -48.09 0.96
N PRO A 788 -5.51 -49.33 1.06
CA PRO A 788 -4.08 -49.54 1.27
C PRO A 788 -3.32 -48.85 0.13
N SER A 789 -2.40 -47.96 0.48
CA SER A 789 -1.54 -47.21 -0.44
C SER A 789 -1.11 -48.10 -1.61
N THR A 790 -1.20 -47.62 -2.84
CA THR A 790 -0.68 -48.37 -4.00
C THR A 790 0.78 -48.70 -3.70
N THR A 791 1.06 -49.98 -3.57
CA THR A 791 2.41 -50.47 -3.32
C THR A 791 3.12 -50.64 -4.64
N CYS A 792 4.44 -50.57 -4.63
CA CYS A 792 5.22 -50.90 -5.80
C CYS A 792 4.94 -52.35 -6.23
N THR A 793 4.47 -52.50 -7.47
CA THR A 793 4.30 -53.77 -8.17
C THR A 793 5.25 -53.82 -9.37
N GLU A 794 5.46 -54.99 -9.96
CA GLU A 794 6.35 -55.14 -11.13
C GLU A 794 5.94 -54.23 -12.31
N ASP A 795 4.65 -53.94 -12.45
CA ASP A 795 4.09 -53.13 -13.55
C ASP A 795 3.86 -51.65 -13.17
N SER A 796 4.24 -51.23 -11.96
CA SER A 796 3.98 -49.87 -11.45
C SER A 796 4.69 -48.77 -12.25
N CYS A 797 5.86 -49.07 -12.82
CA CYS A 797 6.66 -48.14 -13.61
C CYS A 797 6.99 -48.74 -14.97
N HIS A 798 6.82 -47.95 -16.04
CA HIS A 798 7.10 -48.41 -17.40
C HIS A 798 8.58 -48.25 -17.78
N HIS A 799 8.99 -48.92 -18.86
CA HIS A 799 10.34 -48.82 -19.44
C HIS A 799 11.49 -49.02 -18.45
N GLN A 800 11.31 -49.94 -17.49
CA GLN A 800 12.28 -50.24 -16.43
C GLN A 800 12.55 -49.08 -15.47
N GLY A 801 11.62 -48.13 -15.34
CA GLY A 801 11.64 -47.13 -14.28
C GLY A 801 11.66 -47.79 -12.89
N VAL A 802 12.42 -47.23 -11.96
CA VAL A 802 12.53 -47.79 -10.61
C VAL A 802 11.35 -47.32 -9.80
N CYS A 803 10.51 -48.25 -9.34
CA CYS A 803 9.41 -47.94 -8.44
C CYS A 803 9.96 -47.65 -7.03
N LEU A 804 9.67 -46.46 -6.51
CA LEU A 804 10.04 -46.00 -5.18
C LEU A 804 8.79 -45.91 -4.32
N GLN A 805 8.72 -46.72 -3.27
CA GLN A 805 7.62 -46.66 -2.32
C GLN A 805 7.69 -45.35 -1.52
N GLN A 806 6.58 -44.60 -1.52
CA GLN A 806 6.36 -43.39 -0.75
C GLN A 806 5.29 -43.62 0.34
N TRP A 807 5.11 -42.64 1.20
CA TRP A 807 4.11 -42.71 2.28
C TRP A 807 2.66 -42.57 1.77
N GLU A 808 2.43 -41.78 0.70
CA GLU A 808 1.11 -41.59 0.02
C GLU A 808 0.88 -42.54 -1.17
N GLY A 809 1.80 -43.46 -1.50
CA GLY A 809 1.72 -44.28 -2.71
C GLY A 809 3.10 -44.67 -3.21
N PHE A 810 3.31 -44.71 -4.53
CA PHE A 810 4.64 -44.90 -5.12
C PHE A 810 4.96 -43.79 -6.14
N SER A 811 6.24 -43.60 -6.43
CA SER A 811 6.73 -42.78 -7.54
C SER A 811 7.68 -43.58 -8.42
N CYS A 812 7.89 -43.13 -9.66
CA CYS A 812 8.81 -43.78 -10.59
C CYS A 812 10.05 -42.91 -10.83
N ASP A 813 11.24 -43.44 -10.55
CA ASP A 813 12.50 -42.83 -10.95
C ASP A 813 12.81 -43.21 -12.41
N CYS A 814 12.64 -42.24 -13.30
CA CYS A 814 12.87 -42.39 -14.73
C CYS A 814 14.29 -42.02 -15.16
N THR A 815 15.20 -41.66 -14.24
CA THR A 815 16.53 -41.10 -14.57
C THR A 815 17.42 -42.02 -15.39
N MET A 816 17.26 -43.34 -15.23
CA MET A 816 17.99 -44.36 -16.00
C MET A 816 17.17 -44.93 -17.16
N THR A 817 16.05 -44.29 -17.49
CA THR A 817 15.22 -44.62 -18.66
C THR A 817 15.39 -43.53 -19.73
N SER A 818 14.97 -43.81 -20.97
CA SER A 818 14.88 -42.78 -22.03
C SER A 818 13.52 -42.05 -22.04
N TYR A 819 12.73 -42.18 -20.98
CA TYR A 819 11.36 -41.69 -20.86
C TYR A 819 11.22 -40.75 -19.66
N GLY A 820 10.17 -39.96 -19.65
CA GLY A 820 9.78 -39.07 -18.55
C GLY A 820 8.35 -39.29 -18.11
N GLY A 821 7.80 -38.32 -17.38
CA GLY A 821 6.46 -38.39 -16.82
C GLY A 821 6.38 -39.20 -15.52
N SER A 822 5.20 -39.21 -14.92
CA SER A 822 4.97 -39.75 -13.57
C SER A 822 5.20 -41.26 -13.45
N TYR A 823 5.09 -41.99 -14.56
CA TYR A 823 5.21 -43.45 -14.65
C TYR A 823 6.26 -43.91 -15.67
N CYS A 824 7.15 -43.01 -16.11
CA CYS A 824 8.13 -43.26 -17.17
C CYS A 824 7.51 -43.71 -18.50
N SER A 825 6.30 -43.21 -18.81
CA SER A 825 5.56 -43.51 -20.04
C SER A 825 5.77 -42.47 -21.14
N ASP A 826 6.15 -41.25 -20.76
CA ASP A 826 6.15 -40.13 -21.68
C ASP A 826 7.48 -40.10 -22.45
N PRO A 827 7.47 -39.82 -23.77
CA PRO A 827 8.71 -39.78 -24.54
C PRO A 827 9.63 -38.68 -24.00
N GLY A 828 10.90 -39.02 -23.73
CA GLY A 828 11.91 -38.06 -23.33
C GLY A 828 12.19 -37.01 -24.42
N THR A 829 12.77 -35.87 -24.03
CA THR A 829 13.19 -34.84 -24.97
C THR A 829 14.12 -35.42 -26.03
N THR A 830 13.72 -35.33 -27.30
CA THR A 830 14.38 -36.03 -28.42
C THR A 830 14.92 -35.02 -29.43
N TYR A 831 16.17 -35.21 -29.86
CA TYR A 831 16.82 -34.42 -30.92
C TYR A 831 17.06 -35.26 -32.18
N ILE A 832 16.90 -34.64 -33.35
CA ILE A 832 17.17 -35.27 -34.63
C ILE A 832 18.47 -34.68 -35.21
N PHE A 833 19.50 -35.51 -35.32
CA PHE A 833 20.79 -35.13 -35.91
C PHE A 833 20.76 -35.39 -37.42
N GLY A 834 20.66 -34.32 -38.21
CA GLY A 834 20.53 -34.35 -39.67
C GLY A 834 21.83 -34.64 -40.43
N ARG A 835 21.73 -34.77 -41.76
CA ARG A 835 22.88 -34.94 -42.65
C ARG A 835 23.75 -33.67 -42.62
N GLY A 836 25.02 -33.82 -42.21
CA GLY A 836 25.97 -32.71 -42.04
C GLY A 836 26.67 -32.72 -40.67
N GLY A 837 26.16 -33.50 -39.72
CA GLY A 837 26.66 -33.54 -38.34
C GLY A 837 26.10 -32.37 -37.53
N ALA A 838 25.77 -32.62 -36.27
CA ALA A 838 25.37 -31.61 -35.31
C ALA A 838 25.94 -31.98 -33.94
N LEU A 839 26.23 -30.98 -33.11
CA LEU A 839 26.83 -31.17 -31.80
C LEU A 839 26.11 -30.28 -30.78
N ILE A 840 25.66 -30.89 -29.69
CA ILE A 840 25.16 -30.17 -28.52
C ILE A 840 26.27 -30.23 -27.48
N THR A 841 26.71 -29.07 -26.99
CA THR A 841 27.78 -28.97 -26.00
C THR A 841 27.24 -28.32 -24.74
N TYR A 842 27.37 -29.02 -23.61
CA TYR A 842 27.17 -28.44 -22.29
C TYR A 842 28.54 -28.15 -21.67
N THR A 843 28.76 -26.92 -21.20
CA THR A 843 30.02 -26.51 -20.57
C THR A 843 29.75 -26.12 -19.13
N TRP A 844 30.33 -26.85 -18.16
CA TRP A 844 30.23 -26.48 -16.75
C TRP A 844 30.90 -25.13 -16.46
N PRO A 845 30.29 -24.28 -15.61
CA PRO A 845 30.97 -23.14 -15.02
C PRO A 845 32.28 -23.57 -14.34
N PRO A 846 33.36 -22.76 -14.38
CA PRO A 846 34.67 -23.17 -13.86
C PRO A 846 34.66 -23.70 -12.41
N ASN A 847 33.77 -23.17 -11.56
CA ASN A 847 33.68 -23.53 -10.14
C ASN A 847 32.75 -24.72 -9.85
N ASP A 848 31.94 -25.14 -10.83
CA ASP A 848 30.94 -26.21 -10.68
C ASP A 848 31.35 -27.49 -11.40
N ARG A 849 32.62 -27.60 -11.83
CA ARG A 849 33.13 -28.77 -12.55
C ARG A 849 33.14 -29.99 -11.63
N PRO A 850 32.34 -31.02 -11.91
CA PRO A 850 32.23 -32.17 -11.02
C PRO A 850 33.50 -33.03 -11.09
N SER A 851 33.85 -33.64 -9.96
CA SER A 851 34.86 -34.71 -9.87
C SER A 851 34.22 -35.89 -9.15
N THR A 852 33.85 -36.91 -9.91
CA THR A 852 33.05 -38.04 -9.46
C THR A 852 33.89 -39.30 -9.34
N ARG A 853 33.52 -40.19 -8.42
CA ARG A 853 34.11 -41.54 -8.30
C ARG A 853 33.25 -42.61 -8.97
N ALA A 854 32.01 -42.27 -9.30
CA ALA A 854 31.04 -43.13 -9.93
C ALA A 854 30.13 -42.27 -10.81
N ASP A 855 29.96 -42.70 -12.06
CA ASP A 855 29.17 -42.01 -13.07
C ASP A 855 28.06 -42.94 -13.59
N ARG A 856 26.91 -42.35 -13.89
CA ARG A 856 25.79 -43.05 -14.52
C ARG A 856 25.27 -42.21 -15.68
N LEU A 857 25.06 -42.84 -16.83
CA LEU A 857 24.62 -42.19 -18.06
C LEU A 857 23.57 -43.08 -18.73
N ALA A 858 22.46 -42.47 -19.16
CA ALA A 858 21.39 -43.12 -19.92
C ALA A 858 21.03 -42.24 -21.13
N VAL A 859 20.92 -42.86 -22.30
CA VAL A 859 20.48 -42.18 -23.53
C VAL A 859 19.71 -43.15 -24.42
N GLY A 860 18.55 -42.73 -24.90
CA GLY A 860 17.81 -43.43 -25.96
C GLY A 860 18.25 -42.92 -27.33
N PHE A 861 18.55 -43.82 -28.27
CA PHE A 861 18.94 -43.43 -29.62
C PHE A 861 18.42 -44.43 -30.66
N SER A 862 18.31 -43.97 -31.91
CA SER A 862 18.09 -44.84 -33.07
C SER A 862 18.96 -44.33 -34.23
N THR A 863 19.67 -45.24 -34.89
CA THR A 863 20.57 -44.88 -36.00
C THR A 863 20.80 -46.06 -36.94
N GLN A 864 21.06 -45.76 -38.21
CA GLN A 864 21.51 -46.74 -39.21
C GLN A 864 23.03 -46.71 -39.40
N LEU A 865 23.73 -45.80 -38.74
CA LEU A 865 25.18 -45.68 -38.82
C LEU A 865 25.86 -46.82 -38.07
N LYS A 866 26.92 -47.37 -38.66
CA LYS A 866 27.72 -48.44 -38.05
C LYS A 866 28.85 -47.91 -37.18
N GLU A 867 29.18 -46.63 -37.32
CA GLU A 867 30.25 -45.91 -36.64
C GLU A 867 29.71 -44.52 -36.25
N ALA A 868 29.67 -44.19 -34.95
CA ALA A 868 29.23 -42.87 -34.47
C ALA A 868 29.62 -42.64 -33.00
N VAL A 869 30.04 -41.43 -32.63
CA VAL A 869 30.13 -41.02 -31.22
C VAL A 869 28.79 -40.39 -30.83
N LEU A 870 28.19 -40.86 -29.74
CA LEU A 870 26.88 -40.40 -29.27
C LEU A 870 27.02 -39.33 -28.19
N VAL A 871 27.80 -39.62 -27.15
CA VAL A 871 28.04 -38.70 -26.02
C VAL A 871 29.49 -38.78 -25.60
N ARG A 872 30.11 -37.64 -25.34
CA ARG A 872 31.46 -37.55 -24.80
C ARG A 872 31.49 -36.54 -23.66
N VAL A 873 32.01 -36.95 -22.51
CA VAL A 873 32.30 -36.10 -21.35
C VAL A 873 33.81 -35.98 -21.26
N GLU A 874 34.32 -34.76 -21.28
CA GLU A 874 35.76 -34.49 -21.30
C GLU A 874 36.15 -33.61 -20.11
N SER A 875 37.26 -33.95 -19.47
CA SER A 875 37.82 -33.17 -18.37
C SER A 875 38.39 -31.84 -18.85
N ALA A 876 38.74 -30.98 -17.89
CA ALA A 876 39.41 -29.73 -18.20
C ALA A 876 40.76 -29.98 -18.91
N LYS A 877 41.11 -29.05 -19.79
CA LYS A 877 42.32 -29.12 -20.61
C LYS A 877 43.57 -29.44 -19.76
N GLY A 878 44.24 -30.54 -20.10
CA GLY A 878 45.48 -30.98 -19.45
C GLY A 878 45.33 -32.08 -18.40
N LEU A 879 44.11 -32.50 -18.06
CA LEU A 879 43.87 -33.58 -17.10
C LEU A 879 43.79 -34.96 -17.77
N GLY A 880 43.23 -35.04 -18.99
CA GLY A 880 43.24 -36.25 -19.81
C GLY A 880 42.13 -37.27 -19.52
N ASP A 881 41.34 -37.07 -18.47
CA ASP A 881 40.19 -37.93 -18.15
C ASP A 881 39.02 -37.68 -19.12
N TYR A 882 38.35 -38.74 -19.57
CA TYR A 882 37.15 -38.66 -20.40
C TYR A 882 36.27 -39.91 -20.27
N LEU A 883 35.00 -39.78 -20.66
CA LEU A 883 34.03 -40.86 -20.85
C LEU A 883 33.39 -40.70 -22.22
N GLU A 884 33.30 -41.76 -23.02
CA GLU A 884 32.76 -41.69 -24.38
C GLU A 884 31.84 -42.86 -24.70
N LEU A 885 30.58 -42.58 -25.01
CA LEU A 885 29.63 -43.56 -25.53
C LEU A 885 29.63 -43.50 -27.06
N HIS A 886 30.03 -44.58 -27.72
CA HIS A 886 30.11 -44.65 -29.18
C HIS A 886 29.64 -46.00 -29.75
N ILE A 887 29.39 -46.02 -31.05
CA ILE A 887 29.03 -47.20 -31.83
C ILE A 887 30.22 -47.53 -32.72
N VAL A 888 30.71 -48.77 -32.65
CA VAL A 888 31.75 -49.30 -33.53
C VAL A 888 31.28 -50.65 -34.07
N ARG A 889 31.37 -50.85 -35.40
CA ARG A 889 30.88 -52.04 -36.10
C ARG A 889 29.44 -52.40 -35.73
N ALA A 890 28.57 -51.38 -35.61
CA ALA A 890 27.18 -51.50 -35.19
C ALA A 890 26.97 -52.08 -33.77
N LYS A 891 27.98 -52.00 -32.90
CA LYS A 891 27.89 -52.35 -31.48
C LYS A 891 28.13 -51.12 -30.62
N LEU A 892 27.33 -50.97 -29.57
CA LEU A 892 27.49 -49.91 -28.59
C LEU A 892 28.66 -50.24 -27.64
N LEU A 893 29.51 -49.26 -27.38
CA LEU A 893 30.67 -49.32 -26.50
C LEU A 893 30.74 -48.05 -25.64
N VAL A 894 31.32 -48.19 -24.44
CA VAL A 894 31.61 -47.11 -23.49
C VAL A 894 33.11 -47.11 -23.22
#